data_AF-A0A374W8E7-F1
#
_entry.id   AF-A0A374W8E7-F1
#
_cell.length_a   1.000
_cell.length_b   1.000
_cell.length_c   1.000
_cell.angle_alpha   90.00
_cell.angle_beta   90.00
_cell.angle_gamma   90.00
#
_symmetry.space_group_name_H-M   'P 1'
#
loop_
_entity.id
_entity.type
_entity.pdbx_description
1 polymer ?
#
loop_
_entity_poly.entity_id
_entity_poly.type
_entity_poly.pdbx_seq_one_letter_code
_entity_poly.pdbx_strand_id
1 'polypeptide(L)'
;MKITNLKSGIPYQLKPGTQLEVERTNPFFNEYGEQTLPLEIPDTDQNRVALGYPDQLGSNKKQADISALIEDGDYYAICKQAILSAQRKGNISTSFYINQGSFYSSLQKTDLKTIFEGEVIPGISTVEEGIDFCRALRYNKNDHFAIFPILIKDDSGEAGEGDLTKYKYINRWGHWLTDKKELFMDGTNTAKENDFYNAEPRTEIIDDIEISLSAGYYISPFIRAYYVLQRIFQYFGYTLLDNFFSRTDPFNKMVFVNNVADVLVNGSILISQLVPDVKCNDIINLFRHKFCCEFIADEVAKTVSIELFSDIVASSPEVDLTKCLVGNYTVEYPETYKQLKLTSKFETEHEVTENFESLSMFLSKYPQAYFRKSEGVFIKKGFKGFYNDDLKLTESSTSYYAGGSYETHEIEIEECIPDFRISSYGFYSFVKFLYIGNYQMMNSKLVKKTQDKEDVTPADNYLLYPMLAFPYIDTFGDAAGTVTNYERSWISEKRIFDYSLCYYGEDGIFEKFYRPLDTLLRNSLHTVRADLLLSKTDKRLLPAHKKYTLCNQEVFINKLSFLIGGESEPKESELLTLKLYEPITQSPHLSDIMVNWEMKYYWVGGIDYTPITEEEYNSSSYPKKPEITDVSKYRSPMETLYPPPPTAEDIGKDKCHEIKYLTSFKDINSTQYTLVSQYVKVSVHEE
;
A
#
# COMPACT_ATOMS: atom_id res chain seq x y z
N MET A 1 9.92 22.81 -40.15
CA MET A 1 9.48 21.53 -39.57
C MET A 1 9.46 20.42 -40.62
N LYS A 2 9.86 19.21 -40.21
CA LYS A 2 9.85 17.97 -40.98
C LYS A 2 9.37 16.85 -40.06
N ILE A 3 8.48 15.98 -40.55
CA ILE A 3 8.03 14.79 -39.83
C ILE A 3 8.41 13.58 -40.66
N THR A 4 9.16 12.64 -40.09
CA THR A 4 9.67 11.46 -40.80
C THR A 4 9.10 10.19 -40.19
N ASN A 5 8.52 9.33 -41.02
CA ASN A 5 8.16 7.97 -40.60
C ASN A 5 9.43 7.15 -40.42
N LEU A 6 9.70 6.70 -39.19
CA LEU A 6 10.95 6.03 -38.86
C LEU A 6 11.07 4.63 -39.49
N LYS A 7 9.94 3.98 -39.80
CA LYS A 7 9.94 2.64 -40.41
C LYS A 7 10.21 2.68 -41.91
N SER A 8 9.58 3.61 -42.63
CA SER A 8 9.78 3.76 -44.07
C SER A 8 10.93 4.71 -44.43
N GLY A 9 11.38 5.53 -43.49
CA GLY A 9 12.34 6.62 -43.73
C GLY A 9 11.78 7.77 -44.56
N ILE A 10 10.47 7.75 -44.87
CA ILE A 10 9.84 8.72 -45.77
C ILE A 10 9.37 9.94 -44.94
N PRO A 11 9.81 11.17 -45.30
CA PRO A 11 9.25 12.38 -44.72
C PRO A 11 7.84 12.63 -45.24
N TYR A 12 6.94 13.08 -44.38
CA TYR A 12 5.59 13.47 -44.77
C TYR A 12 5.60 14.79 -45.53
N GLN A 13 4.78 14.87 -46.57
CA GLN A 13 4.46 16.11 -47.25
C GLN A 13 3.43 16.87 -46.41
N LEU A 14 3.77 18.06 -45.94
CA LEU A 14 2.91 18.92 -45.13
C LEU A 14 2.41 20.11 -45.96
N LYS A 15 1.29 20.72 -45.56
CA LYS A 15 0.84 21.98 -46.18
C LYS A 15 1.84 23.10 -45.80
N PRO A 16 2.10 24.08 -46.67
CA PRO A 16 2.91 25.23 -46.29
C PRO A 16 2.32 25.92 -45.05
N GLY A 17 3.18 26.23 -44.06
CA GLY A 17 2.75 26.83 -42.80
C GLY A 17 2.10 25.87 -41.79
N THR A 18 2.12 24.55 -42.00
CA THR A 18 1.64 23.61 -40.98
C THR A 18 2.38 23.80 -39.65
N GLN A 19 1.61 23.96 -38.58
CA GLN A 19 2.06 24.04 -37.20
C GLN A 19 1.50 22.87 -36.40
N LEU A 20 2.28 22.36 -35.44
CA LEU A 20 1.82 21.42 -34.43
C LEU A 20 1.60 22.18 -33.14
N GLU A 21 0.39 22.11 -32.61
CA GLU A 21 0.10 22.55 -31.26
C GLU A 21 0.35 21.40 -30.29
N VAL A 22 1.26 21.62 -29.34
CA VAL A 22 1.69 20.64 -28.35
C VAL A 22 1.21 21.08 -26.99
N GLU A 23 0.68 20.12 -26.24
CA GLU A 23 0.41 20.25 -24.82
C GLU A 23 1.34 19.30 -24.06
N ARG A 24 2.12 19.85 -23.13
CA ARG A 24 2.92 19.10 -22.15
C ARG A 24 2.33 19.33 -20.76
N THR A 25 1.71 18.31 -20.19
CA THR A 25 1.09 18.39 -18.87
C THR A 25 2.00 17.86 -17.77
N ASN A 26 1.77 18.37 -16.56
CA ASN A 26 2.49 17.93 -15.38
C ASN A 26 1.88 16.62 -14.85
N PRO A 27 2.67 15.54 -14.72
CA PRO A 27 2.18 14.21 -14.35
C PRO A 27 1.62 14.12 -12.93
N PHE A 28 1.96 15.05 -12.02
CA PHE A 28 1.36 15.09 -10.67
C PHE A 28 -0.10 15.57 -10.66
N PHE A 29 -0.54 16.25 -11.72
CA PHE A 29 -1.86 16.86 -11.79
C PHE A 29 -2.70 16.35 -12.96
N ASN A 30 -2.11 15.58 -13.88
CA ASN A 30 -2.74 15.15 -15.13
C ASN A 30 -2.38 13.71 -15.47
N GLU A 31 -3.31 13.00 -16.12
CA GLU A 31 -3.17 11.58 -16.48
C GLU A 31 -2.43 11.33 -17.80
N TYR A 32 -2.25 12.37 -18.62
CA TYR A 32 -1.50 12.29 -19.86
C TYR A 32 -0.23 13.14 -19.78
N GLY A 33 0.75 12.82 -20.62
CA GLY A 33 2.06 13.48 -20.64
C GLY A 33 2.15 14.56 -21.72
N GLU A 34 2.81 14.26 -22.83
CA GLU A 34 3.02 15.22 -23.91
C GLU A 34 2.40 14.70 -25.21
N GLN A 35 1.56 15.51 -25.85
CA GLN A 35 0.90 15.16 -27.09
C GLN A 35 0.58 16.37 -27.96
N THR A 36 0.37 16.14 -29.25
CA THR A 36 -0.15 17.16 -30.16
C THR A 36 -1.66 17.14 -30.18
N LEU A 37 -2.29 18.30 -30.35
CA LEU A 37 -3.67 18.36 -30.80
C LEU A 37 -3.79 17.69 -32.19
N PRO A 38 -4.97 17.12 -32.51
CA PRO A 38 -5.20 16.54 -33.84
C PRO A 38 -4.90 17.53 -34.96
N LEU A 39 -4.18 17.06 -35.97
CA LEU A 39 -3.89 17.83 -37.19
C LEU A 39 -4.14 17.04 -38.46
N GLU A 40 -4.21 17.77 -39.56
CA GLU A 40 -4.46 17.21 -40.88
C GLU A 40 -3.19 17.18 -41.73
N ILE A 41 -2.81 15.97 -42.16
CA ILE A 41 -1.79 15.75 -43.18
C ILE A 41 -2.48 15.57 -44.53
N PRO A 42 -2.00 16.17 -45.64
CA PRO A 42 -2.62 16.01 -46.95
C PRO A 42 -2.53 14.57 -47.46
N ASP A 43 -3.58 14.10 -48.14
CA ASP A 43 -3.69 12.75 -48.73
C ASP A 43 -2.87 12.60 -50.05
N THR A 44 -1.57 12.90 -50.00
CA THR A 44 -0.69 12.75 -51.17
C THR A 44 -0.25 11.30 -51.34
N ASP A 45 0.10 10.90 -52.57
CA ASP A 45 0.54 9.52 -52.84
C ASP A 45 1.73 9.11 -51.95
N GLN A 46 2.66 10.03 -51.68
CA GLN A 46 3.79 9.78 -50.78
C GLN A 46 3.34 9.51 -49.33
N ASN A 47 2.43 10.34 -48.80
CA ASN A 47 1.91 10.16 -47.43
C ASN A 47 1.10 8.87 -47.32
N ARG A 48 0.29 8.55 -48.33
CA ARG A 48 -0.49 7.30 -48.38
C ARG A 48 0.42 6.08 -48.37
N VAL A 49 1.49 6.08 -49.17
CA VAL A 49 2.48 5.01 -49.18
C VAL A 49 3.15 4.89 -47.81
N ALA A 50 3.60 6.01 -47.23
CA ALA A 50 4.29 6.01 -45.94
C ALA A 50 3.40 5.52 -44.79
N LEU A 51 2.10 5.81 -44.84
CA LEU A 51 1.11 5.44 -43.82
C LEU A 51 0.40 4.10 -44.13
N GLY A 52 0.73 3.44 -45.24
CA GLY A 52 0.18 2.13 -45.61
C GLY A 52 -1.28 2.16 -46.09
N TYR A 53 -1.69 3.22 -46.79
CA TYR A 53 -3.02 3.42 -47.36
C TYR A 53 -4.16 3.31 -46.32
N PRO A 54 -4.20 4.22 -45.33
CA PRO A 54 -5.17 4.14 -44.23
C PRO A 54 -6.63 4.30 -44.66
N ASP A 55 -6.90 4.83 -45.86
CA ASP A 55 -8.24 4.98 -46.44
C ASP A 55 -8.78 3.69 -47.10
N GLN A 56 -7.97 2.64 -47.21
CA GLN A 56 -8.32 1.44 -47.97
C GLN A 56 -9.23 0.49 -47.19
N LEU A 57 -10.53 0.48 -47.55
CA LEU A 57 -11.55 -0.40 -46.96
C LEU A 57 -11.24 -1.91 -47.04
N GLY A 58 -10.44 -2.34 -48.02
CA GLY A 58 -10.04 -3.73 -48.20
C GLY A 58 -8.88 -4.19 -47.31
N SER A 59 -8.34 -3.32 -46.44
CA SER A 59 -7.27 -3.68 -45.51
C SER A 59 -7.81 -4.61 -44.42
N ASN A 60 -7.17 -5.75 -44.24
CA ASN A 60 -7.44 -6.68 -43.13
C ASN A 60 -6.53 -6.44 -41.92
N LYS A 61 -5.67 -5.40 -41.95
CA LYS A 61 -4.75 -5.06 -40.88
C LYS A 61 -5.39 -4.04 -39.95
N LYS A 62 -5.39 -4.33 -38.65
CA LYS A 62 -5.67 -3.31 -37.63
C LYS A 62 -4.65 -2.18 -37.76
N GLN A 63 -5.11 -0.95 -37.62
CA GLN A 63 -4.24 0.21 -37.56
C GLN A 63 -3.31 0.08 -36.35
N ALA A 64 -2.02 0.22 -36.56
CA ALA A 64 -1.01 0.17 -35.51
C ALA A 64 -0.35 1.54 -35.37
N ASP A 65 0.18 1.81 -34.18
CA ASP A 65 0.95 3.03 -33.94
C ASP A 65 2.17 3.10 -34.86
N ILE A 66 2.44 4.29 -35.38
CA ILE A 66 3.55 4.54 -36.30
C ILE A 66 4.63 5.33 -35.56
N SER A 67 5.87 4.82 -35.55
CA SER A 67 7.00 5.59 -35.02
C SER A 67 7.38 6.72 -35.99
N ALA A 68 7.43 7.95 -35.50
CA ALA A 68 7.78 9.13 -36.26
C ALA A 68 8.82 9.99 -35.52
N LEU A 69 9.56 10.80 -36.28
CA LEU A 69 10.50 11.80 -35.79
C LEU A 69 10.02 13.19 -36.24
N ILE A 70 9.84 14.10 -35.30
CA ILE A 70 9.52 15.51 -35.54
C ILE A 70 10.82 16.30 -35.42
N GLU A 71 11.17 17.08 -36.44
CA GLU A 71 12.37 17.94 -36.50
C GLU A 71 11.95 19.38 -36.85
N ASP A 72 12.37 20.38 -36.06
CA ASP A 72 12.16 21.80 -36.38
C ASP A 72 13.27 22.71 -35.84
N GLY A 73 14.38 22.84 -36.59
CA GLY A 73 15.58 23.51 -36.11
C GLY A 73 16.22 22.69 -34.99
N ASP A 74 16.40 23.29 -33.81
CA ASP A 74 17.01 22.62 -32.63
C ASP A 74 16.03 21.72 -31.86
N TYR A 75 14.74 21.78 -32.20
CA TYR A 75 13.74 20.88 -31.66
C TYR A 75 13.77 19.55 -32.42
N TYR A 76 13.93 18.45 -31.69
CA TYR A 76 13.77 17.11 -32.21
C TYR A 76 13.05 16.24 -31.17
N ALA A 77 12.09 15.43 -31.61
CA ALA A 77 11.36 14.52 -30.74
C ALA A 77 10.95 13.24 -31.48
N ILE A 78 11.25 12.09 -30.87
CA ILE A 78 10.71 10.81 -31.29
C ILE A 78 9.32 10.64 -30.68
N CYS A 79 8.34 10.23 -31.48
CA CYS A 79 6.95 10.13 -31.06
C CYS A 79 6.23 8.93 -31.69
N LYS A 80 5.11 8.53 -31.09
CA LYS A 80 4.14 7.63 -31.72
C LYS A 80 3.04 8.45 -32.38
N GLN A 81 2.77 8.15 -33.64
CA GLN A 81 1.68 8.71 -34.40
C GLN A 81 0.49 7.76 -34.38
N ALA A 82 -0.67 8.28 -34.00
CA ALA A 82 -1.96 7.62 -34.18
C ALA A 82 -2.75 8.31 -35.30
N ILE A 83 -3.26 7.52 -36.24
CA ILE A 83 -4.16 8.02 -37.28
C ILE A 83 -5.58 7.92 -36.74
N LEU A 84 -6.29 9.03 -36.72
CA LEU A 84 -7.65 9.15 -36.19
C LEU A 84 -8.70 8.90 -37.27
N SER A 85 -8.44 9.39 -38.48
CA SER A 85 -9.28 9.17 -39.66
C SER A 85 -8.50 9.44 -40.94
N ALA A 86 -8.95 8.88 -42.07
CA ALA A 86 -8.37 9.14 -43.38
C ALA A 86 -9.47 9.27 -44.43
N GLN A 87 -9.39 10.30 -45.27
CA GLN A 87 -10.33 10.52 -46.36
C GLN A 87 -9.56 10.59 -47.69
N ARG A 88 -9.94 9.72 -48.63
CA ARG A 88 -9.36 9.71 -49.97
C ARG A 88 -9.61 11.04 -50.70
N LYS A 89 -8.54 11.63 -51.25
CA LYS A 89 -8.50 12.98 -51.85
C LYS A 89 -8.87 14.11 -50.87
N GLY A 90 -8.86 13.84 -49.56
CA GLY A 90 -9.08 14.81 -48.51
C GLY A 90 -7.83 14.94 -47.65
N ASN A 91 -7.98 14.69 -46.36
CA ASN A 91 -6.89 14.73 -45.39
C ASN A 91 -6.81 13.41 -44.60
N ILE A 92 -5.67 13.23 -43.95
CA ILE A 92 -5.42 12.19 -42.95
C ILE A 92 -5.28 12.90 -41.61
N SER A 93 -6.25 12.68 -40.72
CA SER A 93 -6.27 13.25 -39.37
C SER A 93 -5.42 12.39 -38.44
N THR A 94 -4.52 13.02 -37.68
CA THR A 94 -3.54 12.31 -36.86
C THR A 94 -3.14 13.12 -35.62
N SER A 95 -2.73 12.42 -34.57
CA SER A 95 -2.10 13.00 -33.37
C SER A 95 -0.76 12.31 -33.10
N PHE A 96 0.17 13.06 -32.50
CA PHE A 96 1.48 12.55 -32.10
C PHE A 96 1.61 12.57 -30.58
N TYR A 97 1.95 11.42 -29.99
CA TYR A 97 2.26 11.27 -28.58
C TYR A 97 3.79 11.33 -28.39
N ILE A 98 4.26 12.33 -27.65
CA ILE A 98 5.67 12.69 -27.49
C ILE A 98 6.14 12.25 -26.09
N ASN A 99 7.41 11.82 -25.97
CA ASN A 99 8.16 11.50 -24.74
C ASN A 99 7.57 10.49 -23.71
N GLN A 100 6.26 10.26 -23.63
CA GLN A 100 5.65 9.48 -22.55
C GLN A 100 4.55 8.52 -23.04
N GLY A 101 3.73 8.90 -24.03
CA GLY A 101 2.57 8.09 -24.41
C GLY A 101 2.89 6.68 -24.92
N SER A 102 4.08 6.46 -25.49
CA SER A 102 4.47 5.16 -26.03
C SER A 102 4.78 4.10 -25.00
N PHE A 103 5.51 4.48 -23.95
CA PHE A 103 5.94 3.60 -22.87
C PHE A 103 4.76 3.27 -21.95
N TYR A 104 4.02 4.29 -21.50
CA TYR A 104 2.85 4.12 -20.65
C TYR A 104 1.73 3.31 -21.31
N SER A 105 1.47 3.50 -22.62
CA SER A 105 0.48 2.67 -23.34
C SER A 105 0.86 1.19 -23.38
N SER A 106 2.16 0.87 -23.40
CA SER A 106 2.64 -0.51 -23.34
C SER A 106 2.52 -1.08 -21.92
N LEU A 107 2.85 -0.30 -20.88
CA LEU A 107 2.65 -0.70 -19.47
C LEU A 107 1.22 -1.11 -19.16
N GLN A 108 0.23 -0.36 -19.69
CA GLN A 108 -1.19 -0.61 -19.45
C GLN A 108 -1.69 -1.96 -19.99
N LYS A 109 -1.01 -2.54 -20.99
CA LYS A 109 -1.48 -3.74 -21.69
C LYS A 109 -0.82 -5.02 -21.18
N THR A 110 0.32 -4.93 -20.50
CA THR A 110 1.15 -6.09 -20.12
C THR A 110 0.86 -6.54 -18.69
N ASP A 111 0.54 -7.82 -18.52
CA ASP A 111 0.44 -8.47 -17.21
C ASP A 111 1.81 -8.58 -16.55
N LEU A 112 1.89 -8.33 -15.24
CA LEU A 112 3.13 -8.38 -14.49
C LEU A 112 3.80 -9.76 -14.58
N LYS A 113 2.99 -10.83 -14.49
CA LYS A 113 3.47 -12.22 -14.57
C LYS A 113 4.17 -12.54 -15.89
N THR A 114 3.82 -11.87 -16.99
CA THR A 114 4.48 -12.06 -18.31
C THR A 114 5.96 -11.65 -18.29
N ILE A 115 6.35 -10.70 -17.45
CA ILE A 115 7.76 -10.28 -17.32
C ILE A 115 8.64 -11.42 -16.76
N PHE A 116 8.03 -12.33 -16.00
CA PHE A 116 8.71 -13.41 -15.28
C PHE A 116 8.30 -14.80 -15.81
N GLU A 117 7.68 -14.86 -16.98
CA GLU A 117 7.16 -16.11 -17.52
C GLU A 117 8.28 -17.12 -17.79
N GLY A 118 8.18 -18.30 -17.18
CA GLY A 118 9.18 -19.37 -17.30
C GLY A 118 10.47 -19.11 -16.50
N GLU A 119 10.60 -17.99 -15.79
CA GLU A 119 11.77 -17.73 -14.95
C GLU A 119 11.66 -18.46 -13.61
N VAL A 120 12.71 -19.21 -13.28
CA VAL A 120 12.88 -19.86 -11.99
C VAL A 120 14.02 -19.22 -11.21
N ILE A 121 13.96 -19.29 -9.87
CA ILE A 121 15.11 -18.91 -9.03
C ILE A 121 16.29 -19.85 -9.35
N PRO A 122 17.46 -19.32 -9.76
CA PRO A 122 18.60 -20.16 -10.13
C PRO A 122 19.11 -21.02 -8.97
N GLY A 123 19.55 -22.24 -9.28
CA GLY A 123 20.18 -23.14 -8.31
C GLY A 123 19.21 -23.99 -7.49
N ILE A 124 17.92 -24.01 -7.82
CA ILE A 124 16.90 -24.85 -7.19
C ILE A 124 16.37 -25.86 -8.21
N SER A 125 16.63 -27.15 -7.96
CA SER A 125 16.17 -28.27 -8.78
C SER A 125 15.43 -29.35 -8.00
N THR A 126 15.44 -29.25 -6.67
CA THR A 126 14.71 -30.13 -5.75
C THR A 126 14.00 -29.32 -4.66
N VAL A 127 13.03 -29.96 -3.99
CA VAL A 127 12.32 -29.36 -2.85
C VAL A 127 13.29 -29.03 -1.71
N GLU A 128 14.27 -29.90 -1.46
CA GLU A 128 15.28 -29.72 -0.41
C GLU A 128 16.16 -28.49 -0.67
N GLU A 129 16.69 -28.34 -1.89
CA GLU A 129 17.44 -27.14 -2.30
C GLU A 129 16.60 -25.86 -2.18
N GLY A 130 15.30 -25.96 -2.46
CA GLY A 130 14.38 -24.84 -2.31
C GLY A 130 14.12 -24.45 -0.86
N ILE A 131 14.00 -25.44 0.04
CA ILE A 131 13.92 -25.20 1.49
C ILE A 131 15.22 -24.56 1.97
N ASP A 132 16.39 -25.04 1.54
CA ASP A 132 17.69 -24.47 1.90
C ASP A 132 17.85 -23.02 1.43
N PHE A 133 17.40 -22.71 0.22
CA PHE A 133 17.32 -21.35 -0.27
C PHE A 133 16.47 -20.48 0.67
N CYS A 134 15.27 -20.93 1.02
CA CYS A 134 14.38 -20.23 1.96
C CYS A 134 15.00 -20.07 3.36
N ARG A 135 15.73 -21.07 3.87
CA ARG A 135 16.46 -20.96 5.15
C ARG A 135 17.49 -19.83 5.11
N ALA A 136 18.22 -19.68 3.99
CA ALA A 136 19.23 -18.63 3.84
C ALA A 136 18.63 -17.21 3.84
N LEU A 137 17.36 -17.05 3.42
CA LEU A 137 16.66 -15.76 3.39
C LEU A 137 16.34 -15.20 4.79
N ARG A 138 16.35 -16.04 5.84
CA ARG A 138 16.01 -15.64 7.22
C ARG A 138 16.89 -14.54 7.79
N TYR A 139 18.09 -14.35 7.26
CA TYR A 139 18.99 -13.29 7.69
C TYR A 139 18.68 -11.93 7.03
N ASN A 140 17.70 -11.88 6.12
CA ASN A 140 17.29 -10.68 5.39
C ASN A 140 18.46 -9.97 4.64
N LYS A 141 19.39 -10.77 4.10
CA LYS A 141 20.59 -10.28 3.38
C LYS A 141 20.55 -10.46 1.86
N ASN A 142 19.54 -11.16 1.34
CA ASN A 142 19.42 -11.39 -0.10
C ASN A 142 18.84 -10.14 -0.78
N ASP A 143 19.42 -9.77 -1.91
CA ASP A 143 19.09 -8.55 -2.67
C ASP A 143 17.73 -8.60 -3.37
N HIS A 144 17.20 -9.81 -3.65
CA HIS A 144 15.99 -10.00 -4.45
C HIS A 144 14.82 -10.61 -3.67
N PHE A 145 15.10 -11.27 -2.55
CA PHE A 145 14.09 -12.00 -1.79
C PHE A 145 14.22 -11.81 -0.27
N ALA A 146 13.12 -11.95 0.45
CA ALA A 146 13.06 -12.06 1.90
C ALA A 146 12.12 -13.21 2.29
N ILE A 147 12.09 -13.54 3.58
CA ILE A 147 11.14 -14.51 4.11
C ILE A 147 10.79 -14.14 5.54
N PHE A 148 9.53 -14.29 5.92
CA PHE A 148 9.04 -14.16 7.29
C PHE A 148 7.66 -14.82 7.41
N PRO A 149 7.24 -15.23 8.61
CA PRO A 149 5.92 -15.83 8.83
C PRO A 149 4.81 -14.79 8.65
N ILE A 150 3.74 -15.23 8.00
CA ILE A 150 2.48 -14.48 7.82
C ILE A 150 1.30 -15.41 8.13
N LEU A 151 0.14 -14.81 8.43
CA LEU A 151 -1.10 -15.51 8.68
C LEU A 151 -1.97 -15.53 7.43
N ILE A 152 -2.60 -16.68 7.21
CA ILE A 152 -3.58 -16.93 6.17
C ILE A 152 -4.84 -17.52 6.81
N LYS A 153 -5.96 -17.44 6.10
CA LYS A 153 -7.23 -17.99 6.57
C LYS A 153 -7.11 -19.48 6.87
N ASP A 154 -7.74 -19.91 7.96
CA ASP A 154 -7.90 -21.32 8.28
C ASP A 154 -9.17 -21.89 7.63
N ASP A 155 -9.01 -22.95 6.86
CA ASP A 155 -10.03 -23.71 6.14
C ASP A 155 -10.15 -25.16 6.65
N SER A 156 -9.66 -25.46 7.85
CA SER A 156 -9.79 -26.78 8.47
C SER A 156 -11.22 -27.17 8.85
N GLY A 157 -12.14 -26.20 8.97
CA GLY A 157 -13.53 -26.41 9.36
C GLY A 157 -13.75 -26.54 10.88
N GLU A 158 -12.68 -26.73 11.65
CA GLU A 158 -12.73 -26.74 13.10
C GLU A 158 -12.70 -25.31 13.64
N ALA A 159 -13.83 -24.85 14.22
CA ALA A 159 -13.81 -23.71 15.12
C ALA A 159 -13.03 -24.15 16.37
N GLY A 160 -11.71 -23.96 16.37
CA GLY A 160 -10.88 -24.28 17.53
C GLY A 160 -11.50 -23.68 18.80
N GLU A 161 -11.54 -24.46 19.88
CA GLU A 161 -12.02 -23.98 21.17
C GLU A 161 -11.08 -22.86 21.67
N GLY A 162 -11.46 -21.61 21.38
CA GLY A 162 -10.74 -20.39 21.76
C GLY A 162 -10.00 -19.71 20.59
N ASP A 163 -9.75 -18.41 20.73
CA ASP A 163 -9.05 -17.52 19.77
C ASP A 163 -7.65 -17.99 19.29
N LEU A 164 -7.13 -19.10 19.82
CA LEU A 164 -5.72 -19.47 19.77
C LEU A 164 -5.29 -20.24 18.50
N THR A 165 -6.24 -20.71 17.68
CA THR A 165 -6.00 -21.57 16.51
C THR A 165 -6.82 -21.16 15.28
N LYS A 166 -7.04 -19.86 15.07
CA LYS A 166 -7.92 -19.34 13.99
C LYS A 166 -7.25 -19.18 12.62
N TYR A 167 -5.93 -19.34 12.55
CA TYR A 167 -5.15 -19.00 11.37
C TYR A 167 -4.11 -20.07 11.04
N LYS A 168 -3.88 -20.27 9.75
CA LYS A 168 -2.74 -21.02 9.22
C LYS A 168 -1.57 -20.07 8.94
N TYR A 169 -0.40 -20.64 8.70
CA TYR A 169 0.82 -19.87 8.48
C TYR A 169 1.43 -20.20 7.13
N ILE A 170 1.93 -19.18 6.44
CA ILE A 170 3.01 -19.36 5.46
C ILE A 170 4.31 -18.97 6.16
N ASN A 171 5.37 -19.74 5.94
CA ASN A 171 6.71 -19.59 6.52
C ASN A 171 6.75 -19.73 8.06
N ARG A 172 5.92 -20.62 8.63
CA ARG A 172 5.95 -20.92 10.08
C ARG A 172 7.33 -21.43 10.48
N TRP A 173 7.94 -20.78 11.48
CA TRP A 173 9.32 -21.05 11.88
C TRP A 173 9.44 -21.21 13.39
N GLY A 174 10.21 -22.21 13.83
CA GLY A 174 10.32 -22.55 15.25
C GLY A 174 11.07 -23.85 15.48
N HIS A 175 10.79 -24.54 16.59
CA HIS A 175 11.41 -25.82 16.91
C HIS A 175 10.45 -26.75 17.67
N TRP A 176 10.76 -28.04 17.64
CA TRP A 176 10.01 -29.05 18.39
C TRP A 176 10.39 -29.06 19.86
N LEU A 177 9.40 -29.02 20.74
CA LEU A 177 9.61 -29.07 22.19
C LEU A 177 9.89 -30.49 22.68
N THR A 178 9.33 -31.50 22.01
CA THR A 178 9.53 -32.92 22.31
C THR A 178 10.17 -33.64 21.14
N ASP A 179 10.99 -34.65 21.42
CA ASP A 179 11.61 -35.48 20.37
C ASP A 179 10.58 -36.25 19.53
N LYS A 180 9.39 -36.47 20.12
CA LYS A 180 8.23 -37.07 19.44
C LYS A 180 7.51 -36.12 18.48
N LYS A 181 7.90 -34.85 18.42
CA LYS A 181 7.31 -33.82 17.56
C LYS A 181 5.79 -33.66 17.76
N GLU A 182 5.36 -33.72 19.01
CA GLU A 182 3.94 -33.54 19.38
C GLU A 182 3.58 -32.06 19.56
N LEU A 183 4.59 -31.21 19.82
CA LEU A 183 4.39 -29.79 20.09
C LEU A 183 5.48 -28.92 19.47
N PHE A 184 5.05 -28.00 18.60
CA PHE A 184 5.91 -27.04 17.92
C PHE A 184 5.84 -25.67 18.62
N MET A 185 7.00 -25.09 18.92
CA MET A 185 7.13 -23.75 19.47
C MET A 185 7.64 -22.82 18.39
N ASP A 186 6.82 -21.83 18.04
CA ASP A 186 7.21 -20.76 17.12
C ASP A 186 8.34 -19.91 17.71
N GLY A 187 9.29 -19.51 16.86
CA GLY A 187 10.41 -18.64 17.23
C GLY A 187 11.72 -19.31 17.62
N THR A 188 12.73 -18.45 17.79
CA THR A 188 14.08 -18.83 18.18
C THR A 188 14.20 -19.00 19.69
N ASN A 189 14.19 -20.25 20.15
CA ASN A 189 14.85 -20.57 21.41
C ASN A 189 16.32 -20.88 21.09
N THR A 190 17.24 -20.18 21.75
CA THR A 190 18.68 -20.20 21.46
C THR A 190 19.38 -21.53 21.75
N ALA A 191 18.65 -22.52 22.30
CA ALA A 191 19.19 -23.83 22.69
C ALA A 191 18.87 -25.00 21.73
N LYS A 192 18.03 -24.82 20.71
CA LYS A 192 17.63 -25.88 19.76
C LYS A 192 17.77 -25.42 18.29
N GLU A 193 17.97 -26.37 17.38
CA GLU A 193 17.94 -26.11 15.93
C GLU A 193 16.51 -25.72 15.52
N ASN A 194 16.30 -24.43 15.21
CA ASN A 194 15.03 -23.96 14.67
C ASN A 194 14.96 -24.23 13.17
N ASP A 195 13.79 -24.58 12.66
CA ASP A 195 13.52 -24.82 11.24
C ASP A 195 12.07 -24.46 10.83
N PHE A 196 11.76 -24.51 9.53
CA PHE A 196 10.37 -24.37 9.07
C PHE A 196 9.53 -25.53 9.58
N TYR A 197 8.32 -25.24 10.06
CA TYR A 197 7.38 -26.28 10.47
C TYR A 197 7.15 -27.30 9.35
N ASN A 198 7.02 -26.82 8.10
CA ASN A 198 6.77 -27.65 6.93
C ASN A 198 8.05 -28.05 6.14
N ALA A 199 9.23 -27.98 6.76
CA ALA A 199 10.47 -28.50 6.14
C ALA A 199 10.47 -30.04 6.01
N GLU A 200 9.52 -30.72 6.65
CA GLU A 200 9.33 -32.16 6.59
C GLU A 200 7.84 -32.46 6.31
N PRO A 201 7.49 -33.69 5.90
CA PRO A 201 6.09 -34.06 5.66
C PRO A 201 5.17 -33.81 6.86
N ARG A 202 3.94 -33.39 6.59
CA ARG A 202 2.91 -33.09 7.59
C ARG A 202 1.58 -33.75 7.23
N THR A 203 0.70 -33.80 8.21
CA THR A 203 -0.69 -34.18 8.03
C THR A 203 -1.56 -33.01 8.46
N GLU A 204 -2.60 -32.72 7.71
CA GLU A 204 -3.51 -31.61 7.97
C GLU A 204 -4.95 -32.00 7.65
N ILE A 205 -5.91 -31.36 8.31
CA ILE A 205 -7.33 -31.50 8.03
C ILE A 205 -7.78 -30.28 7.22
N ILE A 206 -8.40 -30.53 6.06
CA ILE A 206 -9.03 -29.50 5.21
C ILE A 206 -10.45 -29.98 4.92
N ASP A 207 -11.47 -29.16 5.23
CA ASP A 207 -12.88 -29.53 5.11
C ASP A 207 -13.20 -30.93 5.73
N ASP A 208 -12.75 -31.19 6.97
CA ASP A 208 -12.89 -32.48 7.67
C ASP A 208 -12.18 -33.70 7.02
N ILE A 209 -11.28 -33.47 6.06
CA ILE A 209 -10.52 -34.53 5.38
C ILE A 209 -9.05 -34.48 5.78
N GLU A 210 -8.53 -35.59 6.30
CA GLU A 210 -7.10 -35.77 6.60
C GLU A 210 -6.29 -35.94 5.30
N ILE A 211 -5.31 -35.06 5.10
CA ILE A 211 -4.46 -34.97 3.91
C ILE A 211 -3.00 -35.02 4.34
N SER A 212 -2.18 -35.79 3.62
CA SER A 212 -0.73 -35.80 3.80
C SER A 212 -0.07 -34.79 2.85
N LEU A 213 0.72 -33.90 3.43
CA LEU A 213 1.52 -32.89 2.75
C LEU A 213 2.98 -33.33 2.74
N SER A 214 3.61 -33.29 1.57
CA SER A 214 5.07 -33.44 1.46
C SER A 214 5.79 -32.24 2.10
N ALA A 215 7.10 -32.35 2.29
CA ALA A 215 7.92 -31.20 2.67
C ALA A 215 7.78 -30.07 1.64
N GLY A 216 7.91 -28.81 2.07
CA GLY A 216 7.92 -27.62 1.21
C GLY A 216 6.56 -26.92 1.03
N TYR A 217 5.45 -27.56 1.41
CA TYR A 217 4.16 -26.86 1.52
C TYR A 217 4.24 -25.73 2.56
N TYR A 218 3.50 -24.65 2.36
CA TYR A 218 3.47 -23.44 3.20
C TYR A 218 4.83 -22.76 3.39
N ILE A 219 5.82 -22.99 2.52
CA ILE A 219 7.09 -22.26 2.51
C ILE A 219 7.19 -21.50 1.19
N SER A 220 7.24 -20.17 1.26
CA SER A 220 7.25 -19.29 0.08
C SER A 220 8.09 -18.02 0.34
N PRO A 221 9.10 -17.71 -0.51
CA PRO A 221 9.85 -16.47 -0.40
C PRO A 221 9.04 -15.27 -0.90
N PHE A 222 9.34 -14.06 -0.41
CA PHE A 222 8.74 -12.81 -0.86
C PHE A 222 9.73 -12.01 -1.72
N ILE A 223 9.27 -11.48 -2.85
CA ILE A 223 10.10 -10.77 -3.82
C ILE A 223 10.25 -9.29 -3.44
N ARG A 224 11.45 -8.72 -3.57
CA ARG A 224 11.72 -7.31 -3.27
C ARG A 224 10.99 -6.41 -4.27
N ALA A 225 10.26 -5.43 -3.74
CA ALA A 225 9.44 -4.53 -4.55
C ALA A 225 10.29 -3.68 -5.50
N TYR A 226 11.47 -3.23 -5.05
CA TYR A 226 12.40 -2.49 -5.92
C TYR A 226 12.94 -3.36 -7.08
N TYR A 227 13.22 -4.63 -6.81
CA TYR A 227 13.64 -5.57 -7.86
C TYR A 227 12.53 -5.75 -8.90
N VAL A 228 11.26 -5.86 -8.49
CA VAL A 228 10.13 -5.90 -9.42
C VAL A 228 10.05 -4.64 -10.29
N LEU A 229 10.22 -3.44 -9.71
CA LEU A 229 10.25 -2.19 -10.49
C LEU A 229 11.38 -2.23 -11.54
N GLN A 230 12.59 -2.60 -11.15
CA GLN A 230 13.72 -2.70 -12.09
C GLN A 230 13.42 -3.65 -13.24
N ARG A 231 12.80 -4.80 -12.96
CA ARG A 231 12.43 -5.81 -13.96
C ARG A 231 11.34 -5.33 -14.91
N ILE A 232 10.35 -4.56 -14.42
CA ILE A 232 9.34 -3.91 -15.26
C ILE A 232 10.03 -2.98 -16.26
N PHE A 233 10.87 -2.05 -15.79
CA PHE A 233 11.54 -1.09 -16.69
C PHE A 233 12.49 -1.79 -17.67
N GLN A 234 13.26 -2.77 -17.19
CA GLN A 234 14.18 -3.55 -18.01
C GLN A 234 13.45 -4.29 -19.14
N TYR A 235 12.27 -4.87 -18.87
CA TYR A 235 11.47 -5.56 -19.87
C TYR A 235 11.07 -4.64 -21.04
N PHE A 236 10.78 -3.37 -20.74
CA PHE A 236 10.45 -2.36 -21.76
C PHE A 236 11.69 -1.63 -22.32
N GLY A 237 12.90 -2.06 -21.96
CA GLY A 237 14.15 -1.53 -22.49
C GLY A 237 14.64 -0.25 -21.81
N TYR A 238 14.20 0.03 -20.57
CA TYR A 238 14.64 1.18 -19.78
C TYR A 238 15.49 0.74 -18.58
N THR A 239 16.40 1.61 -18.17
CA THR A 239 17.14 1.47 -16.91
C THR A 239 16.52 2.35 -15.84
N LEU A 240 16.05 1.76 -14.75
CA LEU A 240 15.60 2.51 -13.57
C LEU A 240 16.82 3.08 -12.83
N LEU A 241 16.89 4.40 -12.74
CA LEU A 241 17.96 5.11 -12.04
C LEU A 241 17.80 5.03 -10.53
N ASP A 242 18.90 5.17 -9.81
CA ASP A 242 18.93 5.18 -8.35
C ASP A 242 18.08 6.32 -7.76
N ASN A 243 17.21 5.99 -6.81
CA ASN A 243 16.16 6.88 -6.31
C ASN A 243 15.88 6.65 -4.81
N PHE A 244 14.81 7.24 -4.29
CA PHE A 244 14.41 7.10 -2.89
C PHE A 244 14.24 5.62 -2.47
N PHE A 245 13.60 4.80 -3.30
CA PHE A 245 13.28 3.41 -2.95
C PHE A 245 14.49 2.47 -2.95
N SER A 246 15.59 2.82 -3.62
CA SER A 246 16.84 2.05 -3.57
C SER A 246 17.78 2.49 -2.45
N ARG A 247 17.75 3.78 -2.07
CA ARG A 247 18.69 4.37 -1.10
C ARG A 247 18.19 4.38 0.33
N THR A 248 16.88 4.43 0.54
CA THR A 248 16.29 4.67 1.86
C THR A 248 15.85 3.36 2.50
N ASP A 249 16.34 3.08 3.72
CA ASP A 249 15.81 2.00 4.56
C ASP A 249 14.50 2.46 5.23
N PRO A 250 13.46 1.61 5.33
CA PRO A 250 13.41 0.20 4.94
C PRO A 250 12.93 -0.06 3.50
N PHE A 251 12.74 0.98 2.66
CA PHE A 251 12.17 0.85 1.32
C PHE A 251 12.99 -0.02 0.37
N ASN A 252 14.32 0.04 0.47
CA ASN A 252 15.21 -0.82 -0.32
C ASN A 252 15.07 -2.32 -0.02
N LYS A 253 14.45 -2.65 1.12
CA LYS A 253 14.16 -4.03 1.54
C LYS A 253 12.68 -4.38 1.42
N MET A 254 11.81 -3.44 1.09
CA MET A 254 10.37 -3.66 0.97
C MET A 254 10.06 -4.81 0.00
N VAL A 255 9.07 -5.64 0.34
CA VAL A 255 8.69 -6.82 -0.47
C VAL A 255 7.22 -6.77 -0.86
N PHE A 256 6.89 -7.49 -1.93
CA PHE A 256 5.53 -7.95 -2.19
C PHE A 256 5.30 -9.28 -1.47
N VAL A 257 4.32 -9.31 -0.58
CA VAL A 257 3.88 -10.52 0.10
C VAL A 257 2.99 -11.32 -0.85
N ASN A 258 3.24 -12.63 -0.98
CA ASN A 258 2.41 -13.53 -1.78
C ASN A 258 1.63 -14.52 -0.92
N ASN A 259 0.54 -15.05 -1.48
CA ASN A 259 -0.36 -15.98 -0.82
C ASN A 259 -0.27 -17.40 -1.40
N VAL A 260 0.77 -17.72 -2.17
CA VAL A 260 0.93 -19.04 -2.78
C VAL A 260 1.59 -19.98 -1.77
N ALA A 261 0.85 -20.98 -1.32
CA ALA A 261 1.29 -21.88 -0.26
C ALA A 261 2.12 -23.07 -0.78
N ASP A 262 2.09 -23.38 -2.08
CA ASP A 262 2.75 -24.56 -2.64
C ASP A 262 3.81 -24.22 -3.70
N VAL A 263 4.45 -23.06 -3.61
CA VAL A 263 5.48 -22.61 -4.57
C VAL A 263 6.62 -23.62 -4.72
N LEU A 264 7.01 -24.27 -3.63
CA LEU A 264 8.18 -25.14 -3.58
C LEU A 264 7.94 -26.59 -4.01
N VAL A 265 6.70 -27.05 -4.08
CA VAL A 265 6.37 -28.49 -4.12
C VAL A 265 6.82 -29.19 -5.40
N ASN A 266 7.04 -28.43 -6.47
CA ASN A 266 7.55 -28.93 -7.76
C ASN A 266 9.09 -29.00 -7.84
N GLY A 267 9.81 -28.62 -6.78
CA GLY A 267 11.27 -28.60 -6.76
C GLY A 267 11.92 -27.47 -7.57
N SER A 268 11.13 -26.47 -7.97
CA SER A 268 11.62 -25.21 -8.55
C SER A 268 10.67 -24.08 -8.15
N ILE A 269 11.20 -22.86 -8.01
CA ILE A 269 10.40 -21.69 -7.63
C ILE A 269 10.22 -20.80 -8.85
N LEU A 270 9.00 -20.73 -9.38
CA LEU A 270 8.65 -19.83 -10.48
C LEU A 270 8.46 -18.40 -9.96
N ILE A 271 9.20 -17.44 -10.50
CA ILE A 271 9.15 -16.04 -10.04
C ILE A 271 7.76 -15.43 -10.32
N SER A 272 7.09 -15.84 -11.40
CA SER A 272 5.72 -15.41 -11.72
C SER A 272 4.67 -15.80 -10.69
N GLN A 273 4.95 -16.77 -9.79
CA GLN A 273 4.07 -17.14 -8.68
C GLN A 273 4.29 -16.24 -7.44
N LEU A 274 5.38 -15.47 -7.40
CA LEU A 274 5.74 -14.61 -6.27
C LEU A 274 5.28 -13.15 -6.43
N VAL A 275 4.78 -12.78 -7.61
CA VAL A 275 4.38 -11.41 -7.96
C VAL A 275 2.85 -11.27 -8.03
N PRO A 276 2.30 -10.08 -7.70
CA PRO A 276 0.86 -9.84 -7.76
C PRO A 276 0.22 -10.13 -9.12
N ASP A 277 -1.07 -10.49 -9.11
CA ASP A 277 -1.85 -10.80 -10.30
C ASP A 277 -2.49 -9.55 -10.91
N VAL A 278 -1.64 -8.67 -11.44
CA VAL A 278 -2.01 -7.31 -11.90
C VAL A 278 -1.27 -6.92 -13.18
N LYS A 279 -1.64 -5.79 -13.79
CA LYS A 279 -0.89 -5.18 -14.89
C LYS A 279 0.37 -4.49 -14.38
N CYS A 280 1.36 -4.32 -15.25
CA CYS A 280 2.56 -3.55 -14.93
C CYS A 280 2.20 -2.12 -14.50
N ASN A 281 1.21 -1.52 -15.15
CA ASN A 281 0.72 -0.18 -14.81
C ASN A 281 0.14 -0.10 -13.39
N ASP A 282 -0.48 -1.17 -12.88
CA ASP A 282 -1.04 -1.17 -11.52
C ASP A 282 0.09 -1.10 -10.47
N ILE A 283 1.24 -1.74 -10.73
CA ILE A 283 2.43 -1.60 -9.87
C ILE A 283 3.01 -0.19 -9.96
N ILE A 284 3.08 0.41 -11.15
CA ILE A 284 3.57 1.79 -11.28
C ILE A 284 2.64 2.75 -10.54
N ASN A 285 1.33 2.63 -10.72
CA ASN A 285 0.33 3.45 -10.04
C ASN A 285 0.34 3.23 -8.52
N LEU A 286 0.51 1.99 -8.04
CA LEU A 286 0.70 1.71 -6.62
C LEU A 286 1.81 2.60 -6.03
N PHE A 287 2.98 2.69 -6.66
CA PHE A 287 4.04 3.56 -6.16
C PHE A 287 3.70 5.04 -6.29
N ARG A 288 3.13 5.48 -7.43
CA ARG A 288 2.72 6.88 -7.65
C ARG A 288 1.73 7.35 -6.58
N HIS A 289 0.68 6.57 -6.37
CA HIS A 289 -0.43 6.88 -5.48
C HIS A 289 -0.12 6.56 -4.01
N LYS A 290 0.76 5.62 -3.69
CA LYS A 290 1.13 5.38 -2.28
C LYS A 290 2.17 6.38 -1.78
N PHE A 291 3.11 6.80 -2.62
CA PHE A 291 4.26 7.60 -2.19
C PHE A 291 4.31 9.01 -2.78
N CYS A 292 3.21 9.45 -3.44
CA CYS A 292 3.11 10.78 -4.07
C CYS A 292 4.33 11.07 -4.95
N CYS A 293 4.60 10.19 -5.91
CA CYS A 293 5.79 10.27 -6.75
C CYS A 293 5.46 10.07 -8.23
N GLU A 294 6.37 10.51 -9.10
CA GLU A 294 6.22 10.33 -10.54
C GLU A 294 7.42 9.67 -11.18
N PHE A 295 7.16 8.91 -12.25
CA PHE A 295 8.17 8.21 -13.04
C PHE A 295 8.47 9.04 -14.29
N ILE A 296 9.69 9.58 -14.36
CA ILE A 296 10.10 10.48 -15.44
C ILE A 296 10.97 9.70 -16.42
N ALA A 297 10.42 9.41 -17.59
CA ALA A 297 11.12 8.68 -18.65
C ALA A 297 11.96 9.62 -19.53
N ASP A 298 13.20 9.22 -19.78
CA ASP A 298 14.06 9.77 -20.82
C ASP A 298 14.08 8.79 -22.00
N GLU A 299 13.39 9.16 -23.08
CA GLU A 299 13.27 8.34 -24.28
C GLU A 299 14.57 8.20 -25.08
N VAL A 300 15.51 9.14 -24.90
CA VAL A 300 16.80 9.15 -25.61
C VAL A 300 17.81 8.28 -24.88
N ALA A 301 17.97 8.50 -23.57
CA ALA A 301 18.88 7.73 -22.74
C ALA A 301 18.33 6.33 -22.39
N LYS A 302 17.01 6.12 -22.59
CA LYS A 302 16.28 4.93 -22.15
C LYS A 302 16.46 4.69 -20.65
N THR A 303 16.25 5.74 -19.88
CA THR A 303 16.30 5.72 -18.42
C THR A 303 14.99 6.20 -17.82
N VAL A 304 14.70 5.80 -16.60
CA VAL A 304 13.57 6.31 -15.82
C VAL A 304 14.09 6.77 -14.45
N SER A 305 13.74 7.98 -14.03
CA SER A 305 13.91 8.44 -12.65
C SER A 305 12.59 8.43 -11.91
N ILE A 306 12.65 8.38 -10.58
CA ILE A 306 11.49 8.55 -9.70
C ILE A 306 11.70 9.83 -8.90
N GLU A 307 10.73 10.74 -8.96
CA GLU A 307 10.77 12.01 -8.22
C GLU A 307 9.58 12.09 -7.26
N LEU A 308 9.85 12.41 -5.98
CA LEU A 308 8.80 12.62 -4.98
C LEU A 308 8.24 14.04 -5.11
N PHE A 309 6.93 14.20 -4.93
CA PHE A 309 6.27 15.51 -4.95
C PHE A 309 6.85 16.43 -3.86
N SER A 310 7.09 15.89 -2.67
CA SER A 310 7.68 16.62 -1.53
C SER A 310 9.05 17.21 -1.87
N ASP A 311 9.91 16.44 -2.55
CA ASP A 311 11.23 16.91 -2.98
C ASP A 311 11.11 18.02 -4.02
N ILE A 312 10.15 17.93 -4.93
CA ILE A 312 9.90 18.95 -5.95
C ILE A 312 9.37 20.24 -5.32
N VAL A 313 8.42 20.16 -4.38
CA VAL A 313 7.92 21.34 -3.65
C VAL A 313 9.06 22.03 -2.90
N ALA A 314 9.94 21.25 -2.26
CA ALA A 314 11.09 21.75 -1.51
C ALA A 314 12.26 22.23 -2.38
N SER A 315 12.30 21.86 -3.66
CA SER A 315 13.36 22.25 -4.59
C SER A 315 13.41 23.76 -4.83
N SER A 316 14.47 24.26 -5.48
CA SER A 316 14.48 25.63 -6.01
C SER A 316 13.86 25.67 -7.41
N PRO A 317 13.21 26.78 -7.81
CA PRO A 317 12.74 26.93 -9.17
C PRO A 317 13.86 26.76 -10.22
N GLU A 318 13.59 26.02 -11.29
CA GLU A 318 14.56 25.72 -12.36
C GLU A 318 14.84 26.95 -13.23
N VAL A 319 13.76 27.62 -13.68
CA VAL A 319 13.82 28.73 -14.65
C VAL A 319 12.80 29.81 -14.29
N ASP A 320 13.16 31.06 -14.58
CA ASP A 320 12.25 32.20 -14.54
C ASP A 320 11.56 32.40 -15.89
N LEU A 321 10.26 32.10 -15.94
CA LEU A 321 9.40 32.21 -17.12
C LEU A 321 8.93 33.65 -17.39
N THR A 322 9.26 34.62 -16.52
CA THR A 322 8.84 36.02 -16.67
C THR A 322 9.25 36.62 -18.02
N LYS A 323 10.41 36.21 -18.55
CA LYS A 323 10.90 36.68 -19.86
C LYS A 323 10.13 36.09 -21.04
N CYS A 324 9.46 34.96 -20.83
CA CYS A 324 8.63 34.31 -21.84
C CYS A 324 7.21 34.88 -21.85
N LEU A 325 6.78 35.58 -20.81
CA LEU A 325 5.43 36.14 -20.70
C LEU A 325 5.20 37.22 -21.76
N VAL A 326 4.11 37.09 -22.50
CA VAL A 326 3.62 38.09 -23.45
C VAL A 326 2.28 38.61 -22.96
N GLY A 327 2.19 39.92 -22.74
CA GLY A 327 0.97 40.53 -22.19
C GLY A 327 0.84 40.33 -20.68
N ASN A 328 -0.39 40.17 -20.21
CA ASN A 328 -0.71 39.96 -18.80
C ASN A 328 -1.22 38.52 -18.58
N TYR A 329 -1.00 37.99 -17.39
CA TYR A 329 -1.60 36.73 -16.96
C TYR A 329 -2.96 36.97 -16.32
N THR A 330 -3.82 35.94 -16.32
CA THR A 330 -5.05 35.90 -15.53
C THR A 330 -4.90 34.88 -14.41
N VAL A 331 -5.60 35.12 -13.29
CA VAL A 331 -5.64 34.19 -12.15
C VAL A 331 -7.09 33.77 -11.95
N GLU A 332 -7.30 32.46 -11.96
CA GLU A 332 -8.59 31.83 -11.70
C GLU A 332 -8.57 31.23 -10.30
N TYR A 333 -9.57 31.61 -9.50
CA TYR A 333 -9.72 31.12 -8.13
C TYR A 333 -10.62 29.89 -8.15
N PRO A 334 -10.28 28.82 -7.42
CA PRO A 334 -11.12 27.63 -7.34
C PRO A 334 -12.45 27.96 -6.66
N GLU A 335 -13.54 27.32 -7.10
CA GLU A 335 -14.84 27.46 -6.45
C GLU A 335 -14.80 26.99 -4.99
N THR A 336 -14.06 25.90 -4.74
CA THR A 336 -13.78 25.39 -3.41
C THR A 336 -12.34 24.89 -3.30
N TYR A 337 -11.75 25.01 -2.11
CA TYR A 337 -10.50 24.34 -1.78
C TYR A 337 -10.75 22.88 -1.43
N LYS A 338 -9.72 22.06 -1.58
CA LYS A 338 -9.83 20.61 -1.43
C LYS A 338 -9.02 20.08 -0.26
N GLN A 339 -9.33 18.86 0.16
CA GLN A 339 -8.53 18.06 1.08
C GLN A 339 -8.33 16.65 0.57
N LEU A 340 -7.24 16.02 0.96
CA LEU A 340 -6.95 14.65 0.55
C LEU A 340 -7.79 13.62 1.30
N LYS A 341 -8.19 12.59 0.55
CA LYS A 341 -8.62 11.29 1.07
C LYS A 341 -7.80 10.19 0.41
N LEU A 342 -7.18 9.33 1.21
CA LEU A 342 -6.40 8.18 0.73
C LEU A 342 -7.14 6.89 1.10
N THR A 343 -7.38 6.02 0.12
CA THR A 343 -8.15 4.79 0.28
C THR A 343 -7.42 3.61 -0.36
N SER A 344 -7.40 2.45 0.32
CA SER A 344 -6.91 1.19 -0.26
C SER A 344 -7.97 0.63 -1.21
N LYS A 345 -7.58 0.23 -2.43
CA LYS A 345 -8.49 -0.36 -3.41
C LYS A 345 -9.02 -1.73 -3.00
N PHE A 346 -8.18 -2.51 -2.35
CA PHE A 346 -8.49 -3.86 -1.91
C PHE A 346 -8.42 -3.97 -0.39
N GLU A 347 -9.15 -4.91 0.18
CA GLU A 347 -9.23 -5.16 1.62
C GLU A 347 -9.20 -6.66 1.90
N THR A 348 -8.64 -7.04 3.04
CA THR A 348 -8.77 -8.39 3.59
C THR A 348 -10.07 -8.51 4.38
N GLU A 349 -10.39 -9.73 4.85
CA GLU A 349 -11.48 -9.92 5.82
C GLU A 349 -11.23 -9.07 7.08
N HIS A 350 -12.26 -8.34 7.51
CA HIS A 350 -12.23 -7.44 8.66
C HIS A 350 -12.57 -8.19 9.97
N GLU A 351 -11.86 -7.91 11.06
CA GLU A 351 -12.31 -8.27 12.43
C GLU A 351 -13.24 -7.21 13.01
N VAL A 352 -13.18 -5.99 12.48
CA VAL A 352 -14.01 -4.88 12.93
C VAL A 352 -15.17 -4.68 11.96
N THR A 353 -16.39 -4.50 12.48
CA THR A 353 -17.60 -4.35 11.66
C THR A 353 -17.97 -2.89 11.38
N GLU A 354 -17.37 -1.94 12.10
CA GLU A 354 -17.68 -0.53 11.98
C GLU A 354 -16.68 0.19 11.08
N ASN A 355 -17.19 0.87 10.05
CA ASN A 355 -16.43 1.79 9.22
C ASN A 355 -16.79 3.24 9.57
N PHE A 356 -15.79 4.13 9.50
CA PHE A 356 -15.97 5.56 9.78
C PHE A 356 -15.79 6.38 8.53
N GLU A 357 -16.68 7.35 8.34
CA GLU A 357 -16.62 8.24 7.18
C GLU A 357 -15.48 9.25 7.27
N SER A 358 -15.02 9.64 8.46
CA SER A 358 -13.87 10.55 8.62
C SER A 358 -13.29 10.50 10.03
N LEU A 359 -12.07 11.00 10.20
CA LEU A 359 -11.40 11.15 11.49
C LEU A 359 -12.20 12.03 12.46
N SER A 360 -12.81 13.12 11.98
CA SER A 360 -13.65 13.99 12.81
C SER A 360 -14.88 13.27 13.41
N MET A 361 -15.54 12.41 12.62
CA MET A 361 -16.66 11.60 13.08
C MET A 361 -16.20 10.47 14.00
N PHE A 362 -15.07 9.86 13.69
CA PHE A 362 -14.44 8.83 14.53
C PHE A 362 -14.15 9.38 15.93
N LEU A 363 -13.47 10.52 16.02
CA LEU A 363 -13.13 11.17 17.30
C LEU A 363 -14.36 11.60 18.08
N SER A 364 -15.43 12.02 17.41
CA SER A 364 -16.70 12.36 18.06
C SER A 364 -17.37 11.15 18.72
N LYS A 365 -17.27 9.97 18.07
CA LYS A 365 -17.81 8.71 18.61
C LYS A 365 -16.90 8.07 19.66
N TYR A 366 -15.59 8.20 19.50
CA TYR A 366 -14.56 7.61 20.37
C TYR A 366 -13.56 8.65 20.88
N PRO A 367 -13.97 9.58 21.76
CA PRO A 367 -13.10 10.66 22.23
C PRO A 367 -11.90 10.18 23.06
N GLN A 368 -11.94 8.95 23.56
CA GLN A 368 -10.87 8.30 24.33
C GLN A 368 -10.04 7.30 23.50
N ALA A 369 -10.30 7.21 22.19
CA ALA A 369 -9.48 6.39 21.31
C ALA A 369 -8.05 6.92 21.27
N TYR A 370 -7.11 6.01 21.02
CA TYR A 370 -5.73 6.37 20.76
C TYR A 370 -5.21 5.56 19.58
N PHE A 371 -4.23 6.14 18.90
CA PHE A 371 -3.55 5.50 17.78
C PHE A 371 -2.41 4.62 18.29
N ARG A 372 -2.54 3.30 18.12
CA ARG A 372 -1.48 2.34 18.45
C ARG A 372 -0.52 2.27 17.26
N LYS A 373 0.59 3.02 17.36
CA LYS A 373 1.60 3.13 16.30
C LYS A 373 2.18 1.77 15.87
N SER A 374 2.26 0.81 16.79
CA SER A 374 2.82 -0.52 16.48
C SER A 374 1.99 -1.34 15.49
N GLU A 375 0.70 -1.06 15.40
CA GLU A 375 -0.25 -1.75 14.51
C GLU A 375 -0.81 -0.84 13.43
N GLY A 376 -0.69 0.49 13.57
CA GLY A 376 -1.27 1.42 12.62
C GLY A 376 -2.80 1.52 12.74
N VAL A 377 -3.35 1.27 13.93
CA VAL A 377 -4.79 1.19 14.18
C VAL A 377 -5.23 2.07 15.34
N PHE A 378 -6.50 2.46 15.35
CA PHE A 378 -7.12 3.11 16.50
C PHE A 378 -7.77 2.07 17.41
N ILE A 379 -7.57 2.23 18.71
CA ILE A 379 -8.10 1.33 19.72
C ILE A 379 -8.60 2.09 20.97
N LYS A 380 -9.31 1.40 21.86
CA LYS A 380 -9.61 1.86 23.22
C LYS A 380 -8.86 0.99 24.23
N LYS A 381 -8.17 1.60 25.20
CA LYS A 381 -7.60 0.83 26.31
C LYS A 381 -8.68 0.29 27.22
N GLY A 382 -8.69 -1.02 27.42
CA GLY A 382 -9.65 -1.71 28.25
C GLY A 382 -8.99 -2.47 29.39
N PHE A 383 -9.70 -2.62 30.49
CA PHE A 383 -9.24 -3.34 31.68
C PHE A 383 -10.31 -4.33 32.11
N LYS A 384 -9.95 -5.61 32.15
CA LYS A 384 -10.79 -6.72 32.61
C LYS A 384 -10.17 -7.33 33.87
N GLY A 385 -10.53 -6.78 35.03
CA GLY A 385 -9.85 -7.06 36.30
C GLY A 385 -8.38 -6.61 36.22
N PHE A 386 -7.44 -7.56 36.34
CA PHE A 386 -6.01 -7.30 36.22
C PHE A 386 -5.49 -7.34 34.77
N TYR A 387 -6.31 -7.78 33.80
CA TYR A 387 -5.89 -7.94 32.42
C TYR A 387 -6.17 -6.69 31.60
N ASN A 388 -5.26 -6.35 30.67
CA ASN A 388 -5.56 -5.41 29.60
C ASN A 388 -6.43 -6.12 28.56
N ASP A 389 -7.45 -5.45 28.08
CA ASP A 389 -8.44 -5.96 27.12
C ASP A 389 -8.79 -4.84 26.14
N ASP A 390 -7.79 -4.46 25.34
CA ASP A 390 -7.90 -3.34 24.42
C ASP A 390 -8.84 -3.68 23.25
N LEU A 391 -9.77 -2.77 22.96
CA LEU A 391 -10.71 -2.93 21.85
C LEU A 391 -10.13 -2.31 20.59
N LYS A 392 -9.88 -3.13 19.57
CA LYS A 392 -9.55 -2.67 18.22
C LYS A 392 -10.78 -2.01 17.59
N LEU A 393 -10.63 -0.77 17.12
CA LEU A 393 -11.72 0.00 16.51
C LEU A 393 -11.58 0.13 15.01
N THR A 394 -10.38 -0.08 14.46
CA THR A 394 -10.11 0.09 13.03
C THR A 394 -9.05 -0.90 12.57
N GLU A 395 -8.92 -1.07 11.25
CA GLU A 395 -7.87 -1.90 10.64
C GLU A 395 -6.68 -1.06 10.16
N SER A 396 -5.55 -1.71 9.88
CA SER A 396 -4.33 -1.06 9.37
C SER A 396 -4.55 -0.37 8.00
N SER A 397 -5.57 -0.82 7.25
CA SER A 397 -5.98 -0.31 5.95
C SER A 397 -6.92 0.91 6.01
N THR A 398 -7.28 1.38 7.20
CA THR A 398 -8.28 2.45 7.38
C THR A 398 -7.92 3.70 6.60
N SER A 399 -8.81 4.13 5.71
CA SER A 399 -8.63 5.31 4.87
C SER A 399 -8.26 6.55 5.67
N TYR A 400 -7.28 7.28 5.16
CA TYR A 400 -6.99 8.61 5.67
C TYR A 400 -8.03 9.59 5.14
N TYR A 401 -8.74 10.26 6.05
CA TYR A 401 -9.62 11.37 5.71
C TYR A 401 -9.94 12.22 6.95
N ALA A 402 -9.49 13.47 6.97
CA ALA A 402 -9.68 14.36 8.12
C ALA A 402 -11.17 14.69 8.37
N GLY A 403 -11.95 14.86 7.29
CA GLY A 403 -13.32 15.35 7.34
C GLY A 403 -13.42 16.88 7.33
N GLY A 404 -14.64 17.42 7.48
CA GLY A 404 -14.90 18.86 7.47
C GLY A 404 -15.60 19.35 6.19
N SER A 405 -15.45 20.64 5.87
CA SER A 405 -16.22 21.32 4.81
C SER A 405 -15.51 21.45 3.46
N TYR A 406 -14.26 21.00 3.35
CA TYR A 406 -13.50 21.04 2.10
C TYR A 406 -13.96 19.93 1.16
N GLU A 407 -13.97 20.20 -0.15
CA GLU A 407 -14.21 19.18 -1.17
C GLU A 407 -13.12 18.12 -1.12
N THR A 408 -13.46 16.87 -1.42
CA THR A 408 -12.51 15.76 -1.36
C THR A 408 -11.75 15.62 -2.68
N HIS A 409 -10.42 15.58 -2.59
CA HIS A 409 -9.55 15.04 -3.63
C HIS A 409 -9.17 13.62 -3.23
N GLU A 410 -9.85 12.64 -3.82
CA GLU A 410 -9.70 11.23 -3.48
C GLU A 410 -8.62 10.55 -4.33
N ILE A 411 -7.74 9.82 -3.65
CA ILE A 411 -6.73 8.97 -4.26
C ILE A 411 -6.99 7.54 -3.79
N GLU A 412 -7.41 6.70 -4.72
CA GLU A 412 -7.52 5.25 -4.53
C GLU A 412 -6.18 4.60 -4.91
N ILE A 413 -5.58 3.86 -3.98
CA ILE A 413 -4.25 3.25 -4.13
C ILE A 413 -4.42 1.76 -4.44
N GLU A 414 -3.73 1.27 -5.48
CA GLU A 414 -3.79 -0.11 -5.99
C GLU A 414 -3.09 -1.13 -5.07
N GLU A 415 -3.51 -1.18 -3.81
CA GLU A 415 -2.97 -2.07 -2.79
C GLU A 415 -4.05 -2.79 -1.99
N CYS A 416 -3.58 -3.81 -1.26
CA CYS A 416 -4.21 -4.32 -0.06
C CYS A 416 -3.19 -4.19 1.07
N ILE A 417 -3.54 -3.53 2.17
CA ILE A 417 -2.64 -3.41 3.34
C ILE A 417 -2.89 -4.61 4.26
N PRO A 418 -1.89 -5.49 4.49
CA PRO A 418 -2.00 -6.56 5.47
C PRO A 418 -2.27 -6.00 6.86
N ASP A 419 -3.12 -6.68 7.62
CA ASP A 419 -3.53 -6.24 8.94
C ASP A 419 -2.96 -7.16 10.04
N PHE A 420 -2.72 -6.62 11.24
CA PHE A 420 -2.18 -7.40 12.33
C PHE A 420 -3.26 -8.24 13.00
N ARG A 421 -3.04 -9.56 13.03
CA ARG A 421 -3.83 -10.52 13.81
C ARG A 421 -2.97 -11.17 14.88
N ILE A 422 -3.61 -11.51 15.99
CA ILE A 422 -2.96 -12.21 17.09
C ILE A 422 -3.03 -13.70 16.83
N SER A 423 -1.89 -14.37 16.95
CA SER A 423 -1.83 -15.83 17.01
C SER A 423 -0.95 -16.28 18.17
N SER A 424 -1.11 -17.54 18.58
CA SER A 424 -0.28 -18.15 19.60
C SER A 424 1.18 -18.24 19.11
N TYR A 425 2.13 -17.90 20.00
CA TYR A 425 3.56 -17.99 19.75
C TYR A 425 4.24 -18.62 20.97
N GLY A 426 4.41 -19.93 20.94
CA GLY A 426 4.88 -20.70 22.10
C GLY A 426 3.86 -20.77 23.25
N PHE A 427 4.31 -21.25 24.41
CA PHE A 427 3.43 -21.67 25.52
C PHE A 427 2.77 -20.53 26.31
N TYR A 428 3.29 -19.29 26.25
CA TYR A 428 2.85 -18.18 27.11
C TYR A 428 2.79 -16.80 26.42
N SER A 429 3.03 -16.72 25.10
CA SER A 429 3.05 -15.43 24.39
C SER A 429 2.10 -15.40 23.20
N PHE A 430 1.39 -14.28 23.08
CA PHE A 430 0.58 -13.93 21.93
C PHE A 430 1.39 -12.96 21.08
N VAL A 431 1.63 -13.29 19.81
CA VAL A 431 2.39 -12.43 18.90
C VAL A 431 1.51 -12.02 17.74
N LYS A 432 1.73 -10.79 17.27
CA LYS A 432 1.03 -10.20 16.14
C LYS A 432 1.77 -10.55 14.86
N PHE A 433 1.03 -11.01 13.87
CA PHE A 433 1.55 -11.32 12.54
C PHE A 433 0.69 -10.61 11.49
N LEU A 434 1.27 -10.34 10.33
CA LEU A 434 0.52 -9.82 9.19
C LEU A 434 -0.42 -10.92 8.67
N TYR A 435 -1.70 -10.63 8.62
CA TYR A 435 -2.73 -11.43 7.98
C TYR A 435 -3.00 -10.93 6.57
N ILE A 436 -3.05 -11.87 5.63
CA ILE A 436 -3.19 -11.57 4.21
C ILE A 436 -4.44 -12.18 3.56
N GLY A 437 -5.34 -12.78 4.36
CA GLY A 437 -6.56 -13.41 3.85
C GLY A 437 -6.35 -14.82 3.30
N ASN A 438 -7.03 -15.12 2.19
CA ASN A 438 -7.02 -16.44 1.57
C ASN A 438 -5.67 -16.76 0.92
N TYR A 439 -5.34 -18.05 0.85
CA TYR A 439 -4.14 -18.57 0.20
C TYR A 439 -4.48 -19.33 -1.09
N GLN A 440 -3.48 -19.56 -1.93
CA GLN A 440 -3.60 -20.27 -3.21
C GLN A 440 -2.73 -21.52 -3.22
N MET A 441 -3.25 -22.56 -3.86
CA MET A 441 -2.52 -23.78 -4.23
C MET A 441 -2.42 -23.83 -5.77
N MET A 442 -1.27 -23.41 -6.32
CA MET A 442 -1.05 -23.30 -7.78
C MET A 442 -0.40 -24.54 -8.39
N ASN A 443 0.32 -25.31 -7.58
CA ASN A 443 1.15 -26.43 -8.01
C ASN A 443 0.61 -27.79 -7.56
N SER A 444 -0.45 -27.80 -6.75
CA SER A 444 -1.10 -28.97 -6.20
C SER A 444 -2.62 -28.94 -6.42
N LYS A 445 -3.26 -30.10 -6.38
CA LYS A 445 -4.72 -30.24 -6.48
C LYS A 445 -5.20 -31.28 -5.49
N LEU A 446 -6.32 -30.99 -4.82
CA LEU A 446 -6.96 -31.92 -3.90
C LEU A 446 -7.83 -32.92 -4.69
N VAL A 447 -7.58 -34.21 -4.49
CA VAL A 447 -8.32 -35.30 -5.15
C VAL A 447 -9.11 -36.06 -4.09
N LYS A 448 -10.44 -35.92 -4.09
CA LYS A 448 -11.32 -36.69 -3.21
C LYS A 448 -11.62 -38.05 -3.87
N LYS A 449 -11.21 -39.14 -3.23
CA LYS A 449 -11.57 -40.50 -3.67
C LYS A 449 -12.82 -40.96 -2.93
N THR A 450 -13.98 -40.80 -3.56
CA THR A 450 -15.22 -41.49 -3.18
C THR A 450 -15.33 -42.79 -3.99
N GLN A 451 -15.90 -43.85 -3.40
CA GLN A 451 -16.04 -45.15 -4.07
C GLN A 451 -16.67 -44.95 -5.47
N ASP A 452 -15.86 -45.23 -6.51
CA ASP A 452 -16.15 -45.20 -7.94
C ASP A 452 -16.21 -43.85 -8.70
N LYS A 453 -15.87 -42.70 -8.07
CA LYS A 453 -15.63 -41.44 -8.81
C LYS A 453 -14.52 -40.59 -8.18
N GLU A 454 -13.58 -40.14 -9.02
CA GLU A 454 -12.63 -39.09 -8.66
C GLU A 454 -13.31 -37.73 -8.83
N ASP A 455 -13.74 -37.12 -7.72
CA ASP A 455 -14.19 -35.73 -7.72
C ASP A 455 -12.98 -34.84 -7.42
N VAL A 456 -12.56 -34.10 -8.43
CA VAL A 456 -11.51 -33.08 -8.31
C VAL A 456 -12.18 -31.78 -7.86
N THR A 457 -11.87 -31.33 -6.65
CA THR A 457 -12.28 -29.99 -6.22
C THR A 457 -11.41 -28.96 -6.97
N PRO A 458 -12.00 -28.02 -7.73
CA PRO A 458 -11.22 -26.95 -8.35
C PRO A 458 -10.49 -26.17 -7.25
N ALA A 459 -9.25 -25.77 -7.49
CA ALA A 459 -8.58 -24.81 -6.62
C ALA A 459 -9.36 -23.49 -6.67
N ASP A 460 -9.70 -22.94 -5.50
CA ASP A 460 -10.25 -21.59 -5.43
C ASP A 460 -9.20 -20.61 -5.98
N ASN A 461 -9.58 -19.89 -7.03
CA ASN A 461 -8.67 -19.00 -7.75
C ASN A 461 -8.71 -17.61 -7.09
N TYR A 462 -8.27 -17.53 -5.83
CA TYR A 462 -8.14 -16.25 -5.12
C TYR A 462 -7.11 -15.36 -5.81
N LEU A 463 -7.38 -14.06 -5.94
CA LEU A 463 -6.41 -13.15 -6.54
C LEU A 463 -5.26 -12.84 -5.57
N LEU A 464 -4.05 -12.70 -6.10
CA LEU A 464 -2.93 -12.17 -5.33
C LEU A 464 -2.89 -10.63 -5.49
N TYR A 465 -3.40 -9.91 -4.49
CA TYR A 465 -3.36 -8.45 -4.49
C TYR A 465 -1.95 -7.90 -4.24
N PRO A 466 -1.64 -6.66 -4.69
CA PRO A 466 -0.39 -6.00 -4.31
C PRO A 466 -0.37 -5.68 -2.81
N MET A 467 0.40 -6.47 -2.05
CA MET A 467 0.58 -6.28 -0.60
C MET A 467 2.03 -5.96 -0.29
N LEU A 468 2.29 -4.74 0.19
CA LEU A 468 3.64 -4.31 0.58
C LEU A 468 3.91 -4.58 2.06
N ALA A 469 5.14 -4.99 2.38
CA ALA A 469 5.59 -5.13 3.76
C ALA A 469 7.10 -4.86 3.89
N PHE A 470 7.51 -4.43 5.08
CA PHE A 470 8.91 -4.28 5.45
C PHE A 470 9.40 -5.53 6.20
N PRO A 471 10.39 -6.26 5.64
CA PRO A 471 11.06 -7.32 6.35
C PRO A 471 12.15 -6.75 7.27
N TYR A 472 12.25 -7.28 8.48
CA TYR A 472 13.26 -6.94 9.46
C TYR A 472 13.67 -8.18 10.27
N ILE A 473 14.71 -8.03 11.08
CA ILE A 473 15.12 -9.02 12.07
C ILE A 473 14.71 -8.48 13.44
N ASP A 474 13.90 -9.25 14.15
CA ASP A 474 13.39 -8.88 15.46
C ASP A 474 14.48 -9.01 16.55
N THR A 475 14.18 -8.55 17.76
CA THR A 475 15.13 -8.51 18.89
C THR A 475 15.55 -9.91 19.33
N PHE A 476 14.81 -10.96 18.97
CA PHE A 476 15.16 -12.35 19.23
C PHE A 476 16.03 -12.95 18.10
N GLY A 477 16.24 -12.22 17.01
CA GLY A 477 17.04 -12.66 15.86
C GLY A 477 16.20 -13.38 14.80
N ASP A 478 14.87 -13.29 14.87
CA ASP A 478 13.97 -13.92 13.91
C ASP A 478 13.58 -12.98 12.77
N ALA A 479 13.40 -13.57 11.59
CA ALA A 479 12.83 -12.86 10.46
C ALA A 479 11.36 -12.54 10.74
N ALA A 480 10.99 -11.28 10.49
CA ALA A 480 9.66 -10.77 10.73
C ALA A 480 9.27 -9.77 9.63
N GLY A 481 7.95 -9.58 9.46
CA GLY A 481 7.38 -8.59 8.54
C GLY A 481 6.49 -7.61 9.30
N THR A 482 6.41 -6.38 8.81
CA THR A 482 5.55 -5.33 9.37
C THR A 482 5.07 -4.36 8.28
N VAL A 483 3.97 -3.66 8.53
CA VAL A 483 3.50 -2.49 7.77
C VAL A 483 3.71 -1.18 8.55
N THR A 484 4.24 -1.26 9.77
CA THR A 484 4.50 -0.13 10.67
C THR A 484 5.99 0.03 10.92
N ASN A 485 6.36 1.05 11.68
CA ASN A 485 7.73 1.31 12.12
C ASN A 485 8.13 0.62 13.42
N TYR A 486 7.40 -0.41 13.83
CA TYR A 486 7.64 -1.12 15.07
C TYR A 486 7.84 -2.62 14.85
N GLU A 487 8.63 -3.20 15.74
CA GLU A 487 8.79 -4.63 15.87
C GLU A 487 7.49 -5.29 16.41
N ARG A 488 7.23 -6.51 15.96
CA ARG A 488 6.20 -7.40 16.50
C ARG A 488 6.71 -7.89 17.86
N SER A 489 6.30 -7.24 18.93
CA SER A 489 6.67 -7.68 20.28
C SER A 489 5.49 -7.52 21.21
N TRP A 490 5.32 -8.51 22.08
CA TRP A 490 4.38 -8.47 23.19
C TRP A 490 5.01 -7.85 24.45
N ILE A 491 6.34 -7.67 24.47
CA ILE A 491 7.10 -7.16 25.61
C ILE A 491 7.32 -5.64 25.49
N SER A 492 7.61 -5.13 24.29
CA SER A 492 7.91 -3.71 24.09
C SER A 492 7.62 -3.23 22.68
N GLU A 493 6.97 -2.08 22.54
CA GLU A 493 6.83 -1.37 21.25
C GLU A 493 8.16 -0.72 20.86
N LYS A 494 9.09 -1.51 20.32
CA LYS A 494 10.39 -1.03 19.85
C LYS A 494 10.27 -0.48 18.43
N ARG A 495 10.54 0.82 18.27
CA ARG A 495 10.66 1.46 16.96
C ARG A 495 11.89 0.93 16.23
N ILE A 496 11.75 0.59 14.96
CA ILE A 496 12.80 -0.01 14.12
C ILE A 496 13.18 0.84 12.90
N PHE A 497 12.35 1.81 12.49
CA PHE A 497 12.66 2.80 11.45
C PHE A 497 11.71 4.03 11.53
N ASP A 498 11.72 4.90 10.51
CA ASP A 498 11.02 6.21 10.51
C ASP A 498 9.89 6.33 9.47
N TYR A 499 9.34 5.19 9.04
CA TYR A 499 8.30 5.10 8.01
C TYR A 499 7.28 3.99 8.29
N SER A 500 6.02 4.21 7.96
CA SER A 500 4.95 3.20 8.00
C SER A 500 4.21 3.19 6.65
N LEU A 501 3.76 2.01 6.25
CA LEU A 501 2.90 1.82 5.08
C LEU A 501 1.42 2.11 5.38
N CYS A 502 1.05 2.31 6.65
CA CYS A 502 -0.28 2.74 7.06
C CYS A 502 -0.50 4.22 6.73
N TYR A 503 -1.74 4.63 6.47
CA TYR A 503 -2.02 6.02 6.07
C TYR A 503 -1.89 7.02 7.22
N TYR A 504 -2.30 6.63 8.42
CA TYR A 504 -2.25 7.45 9.64
C TYR A 504 -0.92 7.30 10.38
N GLY A 505 -0.64 8.27 11.25
CA GLY A 505 0.52 8.31 12.15
C GLY A 505 1.61 9.26 11.66
N GLU A 506 2.40 9.80 12.58
CA GLU A 506 3.54 10.72 12.30
C GLU A 506 4.53 10.17 11.27
N ASP A 507 4.67 8.85 11.22
CA ASP A 507 5.54 8.15 10.28
C ASP A 507 4.77 7.50 9.10
N GLY A 508 3.46 7.69 9.03
CA GLY A 508 2.57 7.12 8.01
C GLY A 508 2.63 7.83 6.66
N ILE A 509 1.95 7.23 5.69
CA ILE A 509 1.95 7.67 4.28
C ILE A 509 1.49 9.12 4.12
N PHE A 510 0.41 9.52 4.81
CA PHE A 510 -0.10 10.88 4.69
C PHE A 510 0.95 11.91 5.12
N GLU A 511 1.52 11.71 6.31
CA GLU A 511 2.48 12.63 6.91
C GLU A 511 3.77 12.75 6.10
N LYS A 512 4.31 11.62 5.64
CA LYS A 512 5.62 11.59 4.99
C LYS A 512 5.60 11.98 3.50
N PHE A 513 4.50 11.71 2.79
CA PHE A 513 4.45 11.89 1.33
C PHE A 513 3.40 12.90 0.87
N TYR A 514 2.27 13.01 1.56
CA TYR A 514 1.11 13.76 1.07
C TYR A 514 0.85 15.09 1.75
N ARG A 515 1.41 15.33 2.94
CA ARG A 515 1.21 16.60 3.67
C ARG A 515 1.50 17.85 2.83
N PRO A 516 2.57 17.92 2.01
CA PRO A 516 2.78 19.07 1.13
C PRO A 516 1.66 19.28 0.10
N LEU A 517 1.16 18.20 -0.51
CA LEU A 517 0.07 18.27 -1.49
C LEU A 517 -1.25 18.68 -0.83
N ASP A 518 -1.61 18.10 0.33
CA ASP A 518 -2.79 18.49 1.09
C ASP A 518 -2.74 19.97 1.50
N THR A 519 -1.57 20.44 1.92
CA THR A 519 -1.35 21.85 2.27
C THR A 519 -1.59 22.77 1.07
N LEU A 520 -1.15 22.38 -0.12
CA LEU A 520 -1.38 23.14 -1.35
C LEU A 520 -2.86 23.10 -1.78
N LEU A 521 -3.51 21.94 -1.73
CA LEU A 521 -4.93 21.78 -2.06
C LEU A 521 -5.86 22.62 -1.18
N ARG A 522 -5.51 22.79 0.10
CA ARG A 522 -6.28 23.57 1.07
C ARG A 522 -6.12 25.08 0.90
N ASN A 523 -5.02 25.54 0.30
CA ASN A 523 -4.58 26.94 0.43
C ASN A 523 -4.01 27.59 -0.84
N SER A 524 -3.87 26.89 -1.96
CA SER A 524 -3.12 27.36 -3.13
C SER A 524 -3.63 26.70 -4.42
N LEU A 525 -2.72 26.41 -5.37
CA LEU A 525 -3.01 25.78 -6.66
C LEU A 525 -4.04 26.55 -7.49
N HIS A 526 -4.02 27.88 -7.41
CA HIS A 526 -4.82 28.72 -8.30
C HIS A 526 -4.28 28.62 -9.72
N THR A 527 -5.18 28.50 -10.69
CA THR A 527 -4.80 28.43 -12.10
C THR A 527 -4.37 29.82 -12.56
N VAL A 528 -3.18 29.91 -13.12
CA VAL A 528 -2.68 31.11 -13.79
C VAL A 528 -2.59 30.82 -15.28
N ARG A 529 -3.38 31.53 -16.09
CA ARG A 529 -3.27 31.45 -17.56
C ARG A 529 -2.33 32.55 -18.05
N ALA A 530 -1.33 32.15 -18.82
CA ALA A 530 -0.31 33.07 -19.32
C ALA A 530 0.07 32.70 -20.76
N ASP A 531 0.08 33.69 -21.65
CA ASP A 531 0.63 33.53 -23.00
C ASP A 531 2.16 33.53 -22.93
N LEU A 532 2.76 32.39 -23.23
CA LEU A 532 4.22 32.20 -23.18
C LEU A 532 4.80 32.09 -24.60
N LEU A 533 5.76 32.97 -24.90
CA LEU A 533 6.60 32.88 -26.09
C LEU A 533 7.88 32.12 -25.76
N LEU A 534 7.86 30.81 -25.99
CA LEU A 534 9.00 29.93 -25.72
C LEU A 534 10.01 29.90 -26.87
N SER A 535 11.30 29.92 -26.56
CA SER A 535 12.33 29.61 -27.55
C SER A 535 12.27 28.14 -27.97
N LYS A 536 12.90 27.78 -29.09
CA LYS A 536 13.01 26.37 -29.53
C LYS A 536 13.71 25.49 -28.49
N THR A 537 14.66 26.06 -27.77
CA THR A 537 15.38 25.40 -26.67
C THR A 537 14.46 25.16 -25.48
N ASP A 538 13.68 26.16 -25.07
CA ASP A 538 12.74 26.05 -23.95
C ASP A 538 11.68 24.98 -24.20
N LYS A 539 11.12 24.94 -25.42
CA LYS A 539 10.17 23.91 -25.85
C LYS A 539 10.71 22.50 -25.63
N ARG A 540 12.02 22.29 -25.76
CA ARG A 540 12.67 20.98 -25.53
C ARG A 540 13.06 20.74 -24.08
N LEU A 541 13.55 21.77 -23.38
CA LEU A 541 14.26 21.62 -22.11
C LEU A 541 13.43 21.90 -20.86
N LEU A 542 12.21 22.44 -20.96
CA LEU A 542 11.37 22.73 -19.79
C LEU A 542 10.54 21.49 -19.36
N PRO A 543 10.96 20.71 -18.35
CA PRO A 543 10.14 19.64 -17.79
C PRO A 543 8.88 20.19 -17.11
N ALA A 544 7.71 19.62 -17.39
CA ALA A 544 6.46 20.10 -16.78
C ALA A 544 6.35 19.77 -15.28
N HIS A 545 7.06 18.75 -14.80
CA HIS A 545 7.00 18.31 -13.40
C HIS A 545 7.83 19.14 -12.43
N LYS A 546 8.65 20.08 -12.91
CA LYS A 546 9.52 20.91 -12.06
C LYS A 546 8.84 22.22 -11.62
N LYS A 547 9.47 22.87 -10.64
CA LYS A 547 9.08 24.20 -10.13
C LYS A 547 9.71 25.32 -10.95
N TYR A 548 8.97 26.41 -11.14
CA TYR A 548 9.38 27.59 -11.92
C TYR A 548 9.03 28.89 -11.18
N THR A 549 9.50 30.02 -11.70
CA THR A 549 8.97 31.33 -11.29
C THR A 549 8.27 32.05 -12.43
N LEU A 550 7.21 32.78 -12.11
CA LEU A 550 6.58 33.77 -12.97
C LEU A 550 6.33 35.04 -12.14
N CYS A 551 6.86 36.18 -12.59
CA CYS A 551 6.73 37.47 -11.90
C CYS A 551 7.16 37.40 -10.42
N ASN A 552 8.31 36.75 -10.14
CA ASN A 552 8.85 36.47 -8.81
C ASN A 552 7.93 35.64 -7.89
N GLN A 553 6.95 34.93 -8.43
CA GLN A 553 6.14 33.96 -7.68
C GLN A 553 6.48 32.54 -8.12
N GLU A 554 6.62 31.63 -7.17
CA GLU A 554 6.80 30.21 -7.48
C GLU A 554 5.51 29.61 -8.04
N VAL A 555 5.66 28.85 -9.13
CA VAL A 555 4.57 28.18 -9.83
C VAL A 555 4.99 26.78 -10.28
N PHE A 556 4.01 25.89 -10.36
CA PHE A 556 4.13 24.68 -11.19
C PHE A 556 3.58 24.95 -12.58
N ILE A 557 4.12 24.28 -13.58
CA ILE A 557 3.41 24.12 -14.85
C ILE A 557 2.27 23.12 -14.58
N ASN A 558 1.03 23.46 -14.95
CA ASN A 558 -0.03 22.47 -15.10
C ASN A 558 -0.01 21.92 -16.53
N LYS A 559 -0.02 22.83 -17.50
CA LYS A 559 -0.06 22.57 -18.93
C LYS A 559 0.76 23.61 -19.68
N LEU A 560 1.86 23.19 -20.29
CA LEU A 560 2.67 24.03 -21.17
C LEU A 560 2.21 23.83 -22.61
N SER A 561 1.70 24.89 -23.23
CA SER A 561 1.22 24.88 -24.61
C SER A 561 2.21 25.59 -25.52
N PHE A 562 2.56 25.01 -26.66
CA PHE A 562 3.45 25.66 -27.64
C PHE A 562 3.27 25.15 -29.07
N LEU A 563 3.75 25.94 -30.03
CA LEU A 563 3.76 25.58 -31.45
C LEU A 563 5.12 25.04 -31.91
N ILE A 564 5.12 24.00 -32.75
CA ILE A 564 6.27 23.52 -33.52
C ILE A 564 5.99 23.76 -35.00
N GLY A 565 6.98 24.26 -35.74
CA GLY A 565 6.81 24.72 -37.12
C GLY A 565 6.23 26.13 -37.21
N GLY A 566 6.35 26.73 -38.39
CA GLY A 566 5.93 28.13 -38.61
C GLY A 566 6.76 29.15 -37.82
N GLU A 567 6.20 30.35 -37.65
CA GLU A 567 6.75 31.38 -36.77
C GLU A 567 6.45 31.04 -35.31
N SER A 568 7.31 31.51 -34.39
CA SER A 568 7.07 31.33 -32.97
C SER A 568 6.06 32.36 -32.49
N GLU A 569 4.92 31.87 -32.02
CA GLU A 569 3.85 32.67 -31.47
C GLU A 569 3.63 32.33 -30.00
N PRO A 570 3.20 33.29 -29.16
CA PRO A 570 2.82 33.02 -27.79
C PRO A 570 1.62 32.06 -27.76
N LYS A 571 1.62 31.14 -26.79
CA LYS A 571 0.51 30.23 -26.56
C LYS A 571 0.13 30.22 -25.09
N GLU A 572 -1.17 30.18 -24.84
CA GLU A 572 -1.72 30.14 -23.49
C GLU A 572 -1.33 28.84 -22.79
N SER A 573 -0.56 28.98 -21.71
CA SER A 573 -0.19 27.89 -20.81
C SER A 573 -0.88 28.07 -19.47
N GLU A 574 -1.11 26.96 -18.77
CA GLU A 574 -1.70 26.92 -17.44
C GLU A 574 -0.63 26.59 -16.42
N LEU A 575 -0.54 27.42 -15.38
CA LEU A 575 0.38 27.28 -14.25
C LEU A 575 -0.43 27.19 -12.95
N LEU A 576 0.15 26.64 -11.89
CA LEU A 576 -0.46 26.55 -10.56
C LEU A 576 0.37 27.34 -9.56
N THR A 577 -0.28 28.18 -8.76
CA THR A 577 0.39 28.90 -7.68
C THR A 577 0.86 27.94 -6.58
N LEU A 578 1.99 28.29 -5.95
CA LEU A 578 2.53 27.59 -4.77
C LEU A 578 2.43 28.40 -3.48
N LYS A 579 2.19 29.70 -3.59
CA LYS A 579 2.02 30.59 -2.44
C LYS A 579 0.77 30.20 -1.68
N LEU A 580 0.88 30.05 -0.36
CA LEU A 580 -0.28 29.80 0.50
C LEU A 580 -1.07 31.09 0.71
N TYR A 581 -2.39 31.02 0.60
CA TYR A 581 -3.31 32.14 0.77
C TYR A 581 -3.97 32.08 2.16
N GLU A 582 -4.15 33.24 2.79
CA GLU A 582 -4.74 33.35 4.13
C GLU A 582 -6.28 33.34 4.10
N PRO A 583 -6.95 32.77 5.13
CA PRO A 583 -6.37 32.09 6.29
C PRO A 583 -5.84 30.69 5.92
N ILE A 584 -4.61 30.41 6.33
CA ILE A 584 -3.97 29.11 6.05
C ILE A 584 -4.59 28.05 6.95
N THR A 585 -5.03 26.94 6.36
CA THR A 585 -5.50 25.75 7.06
C THR A 585 -4.59 24.56 6.81
N GLN A 586 -4.50 23.66 7.77
CA GLN A 586 -3.71 22.43 7.66
C GLN A 586 -4.52 21.27 8.21
N SER A 587 -4.26 20.08 7.68
CA SER A 587 -4.75 18.88 8.34
C SER A 587 -4.10 18.74 9.73
N PRO A 588 -4.89 18.45 10.78
CA PRO A 588 -4.35 18.27 12.12
C PRO A 588 -3.34 17.12 12.17
N HIS A 589 -2.30 17.28 12.99
CA HIS A 589 -1.48 16.13 13.38
C HIS A 589 -2.25 15.27 14.38
N LEU A 590 -2.13 13.94 14.28
CA LEU A 590 -2.80 13.04 15.22
C LEU A 590 -2.38 13.30 16.67
N SER A 591 -1.13 13.68 16.91
CA SER A 591 -0.60 14.07 18.22
C SER A 591 -1.36 15.23 18.87
N ASP A 592 -1.96 16.10 18.06
CA ASP A 592 -2.59 17.33 18.52
C ASP A 592 -4.07 17.12 18.87
N ILE A 593 -4.70 16.09 18.29
CA ILE A 593 -6.14 15.85 18.39
C ILE A 593 -6.51 14.55 19.11
N MET A 594 -5.60 13.58 19.18
CA MET A 594 -5.82 12.34 19.91
C MET A 594 -5.34 12.47 21.35
N VAL A 595 -5.94 11.69 22.23
CA VAL A 595 -5.48 11.73 23.61
C VAL A 595 -4.09 11.10 23.75
N ASN A 596 -3.19 11.87 24.34
CA ASN A 596 -1.90 11.38 24.78
C ASN A 596 -2.08 10.54 26.05
N TRP A 597 -1.82 9.24 25.94
CA TRP A 597 -1.67 8.34 27.08
C TRP A 597 -0.28 8.50 27.70
N GLU A 598 0.09 9.73 28.08
CA GLU A 598 1.42 10.11 28.55
C GLU A 598 2.01 9.07 29.51
N MET A 599 3.26 8.67 29.28
CA MET A 599 3.96 7.67 30.09
C MET A 599 4.06 8.03 31.58
N LYS A 600 3.81 9.29 31.97
CA LYS A 600 3.89 9.69 33.38
C LYS A 600 2.84 8.99 34.25
N TYR A 601 1.61 8.82 33.75
CA TYR A 601 0.51 8.20 34.50
C TYR A 601 -0.10 7.06 33.70
N TYR A 602 -0.33 5.92 34.34
CA TYR A 602 -0.97 4.78 33.70
C TYR A 602 -1.98 4.10 34.62
N TRP A 603 -3.02 3.54 34.02
CA TRP A 603 -4.00 2.74 34.74
C TRP A 603 -3.43 1.36 35.08
N VAL A 604 -3.69 0.93 36.30
CA VAL A 604 -3.49 -0.44 36.76
C VAL A 604 -4.86 -1.01 37.11
N GLY A 605 -5.22 -2.11 36.45
CA GLY A 605 -6.46 -2.84 36.74
C GLY A 605 -6.43 -3.50 38.11
N GLY A 606 -7.57 -3.53 38.79
CA GLY A 606 -7.76 -4.13 40.10
C GLY A 606 -9.12 -4.81 40.22
N ILE A 607 -9.20 -5.81 41.09
CA ILE A 607 -10.45 -6.48 41.42
C ILE A 607 -10.47 -6.91 42.88
N ASP A 608 -11.59 -6.63 43.53
CA ASP A 608 -11.88 -7.06 44.88
C ASP A 608 -13.09 -7.99 44.88
N TYR A 609 -13.03 -9.02 45.72
CA TYR A 609 -14.11 -9.97 45.95
C TYR A 609 -14.57 -9.86 47.40
N THR A 610 -15.82 -9.45 47.60
CA THR A 610 -16.43 -9.30 48.92
C THR A 610 -17.51 -10.37 49.09
N PRO A 611 -17.32 -11.38 49.97
CA PRO A 611 -18.36 -12.35 50.29
C PRO A 611 -19.60 -11.66 50.86
N ILE A 612 -20.78 -12.06 50.39
CA ILE A 612 -22.06 -11.56 50.87
C ILE A 612 -23.01 -12.73 51.16
N THR A 613 -24.06 -12.46 51.93
CA THR A 613 -25.12 -13.43 52.20
C THR A 613 -26.05 -13.60 51.00
N GLU A 614 -26.79 -14.71 50.96
CA GLU A 614 -27.83 -14.95 49.95
C GLU A 614 -28.94 -13.88 49.99
N GLU A 615 -29.29 -13.40 51.19
CA GLU A 615 -30.29 -12.35 51.37
C GLU A 615 -29.81 -11.01 50.78
N GLU A 616 -28.56 -10.63 51.02
CA GLU A 616 -27.92 -9.46 50.41
C GLU A 616 -27.80 -9.60 48.90
N TYR A 617 -27.45 -10.78 48.40
CA TYR A 617 -27.39 -11.07 46.97
C TYR A 617 -28.78 -10.91 46.31
N ASN A 618 -29.82 -11.43 46.96
CA ASN A 618 -31.18 -11.40 46.40
C ASN A 618 -31.81 -10.00 46.45
N SER A 619 -31.56 -9.24 47.50
CA SER A 619 -32.11 -7.89 47.73
C SER A 619 -31.33 -6.75 47.07
N SER A 620 -30.08 -6.99 46.67
CA SER A 620 -29.22 -5.99 46.03
C SER A 620 -29.71 -5.55 44.64
N SER A 621 -29.48 -4.28 44.33
CA SER A 621 -29.75 -3.66 43.02
C SER A 621 -28.60 -3.80 42.01
N TYR A 622 -27.45 -4.36 42.43
CA TYR A 622 -26.32 -4.56 41.52
C TYR A 622 -26.65 -5.62 40.45
N PRO A 623 -26.12 -5.48 39.21
CA PRO A 623 -26.30 -6.47 38.16
C PRO A 623 -25.84 -7.86 38.61
N LYS A 624 -26.67 -8.88 38.38
CA LYS A 624 -26.34 -10.28 38.68
C LYS A 624 -25.76 -10.92 37.43
N LYS A 625 -24.56 -11.48 37.52
CA LYS A 625 -23.86 -12.20 36.46
C LYS A 625 -24.04 -13.71 36.63
N PRO A 626 -23.83 -14.51 35.57
CA PRO A 626 -23.97 -15.97 35.64
C PRO A 626 -23.19 -16.58 36.80
N GLU A 627 -23.76 -17.65 37.38
CA GLU A 627 -23.10 -18.49 38.38
C GLU A 627 -21.84 -19.13 37.77
N ILE A 628 -20.75 -19.11 38.54
CA ILE A 628 -19.47 -19.70 38.15
C ILE A 628 -19.41 -21.12 38.73
N THR A 629 -19.48 -22.10 37.83
CA THR A 629 -19.50 -23.53 38.16
C THR A 629 -18.15 -24.24 37.97
N ASP A 630 -17.20 -23.59 37.31
CA ASP A 630 -15.84 -24.10 37.11
C ASP A 630 -14.83 -22.95 37.22
N VAL A 631 -14.07 -22.94 38.32
CA VAL A 631 -13.07 -21.90 38.62
C VAL A 631 -11.83 -22.04 37.73
N SER A 632 -11.61 -23.21 37.11
CA SER A 632 -10.45 -23.46 36.24
C SER A 632 -10.64 -22.94 34.80
N LYS A 633 -11.90 -22.74 34.37
CA LYS A 633 -12.27 -22.16 33.07
C LYS A 633 -12.42 -20.63 33.11
N TYR A 634 -11.67 -19.96 33.99
CA TYR A 634 -11.86 -18.55 34.37
C TYR A 634 -11.60 -17.54 33.23
N ARG A 635 -12.51 -17.44 32.26
CA ARG A 635 -12.81 -16.21 31.50
C ARG A 635 -14.11 -15.65 32.09
N SER A 636 -14.00 -15.04 33.26
CA SER A 636 -15.12 -14.55 34.06
C SER A 636 -16.09 -13.63 33.27
N PRO A 637 -17.39 -13.55 33.63
CA PRO A 637 -18.39 -12.65 33.04
C PRO A 637 -18.14 -11.16 33.36
N MET A 638 -16.87 -10.77 33.54
CA MET A 638 -16.46 -9.40 33.80
C MET A 638 -16.69 -8.55 32.55
N GLU A 639 -17.23 -7.36 32.76
CA GLU A 639 -17.28 -6.33 31.73
C GLU A 639 -15.92 -5.64 31.63
N THR A 640 -15.57 -5.19 30.44
CA THR A 640 -14.32 -4.46 30.22
C THR A 640 -14.52 -2.98 30.55
N LEU A 641 -13.70 -2.46 31.47
CA LEU A 641 -13.66 -1.05 31.80
C LEU A 641 -12.84 -0.30 30.74
N TYR A 642 -13.42 0.71 30.11
CA TYR A 642 -12.70 1.62 29.21
C TYR A 642 -12.60 3.01 29.83
N PRO A 643 -11.71 3.22 30.82
CA PRO A 643 -11.56 4.52 31.47
C PRO A 643 -11.03 5.58 30.51
N PRO A 644 -11.33 6.88 30.74
CA PRO A 644 -10.60 7.95 30.11
C PRO A 644 -9.10 7.91 30.51
N PRO A 645 -8.23 8.59 29.79
CA PRO A 645 -6.81 8.72 30.14
C PRO A 645 -6.60 9.22 31.58
N PRO A 646 -5.60 8.68 32.31
CA PRO A 646 -5.35 9.06 33.70
C PRO A 646 -4.81 10.49 33.82
N THR A 647 -5.23 11.20 34.86
CA THR A 647 -4.78 12.56 35.15
C THR A 647 -4.02 12.65 36.46
N ALA A 648 -3.34 13.78 36.70
CA ALA A 648 -2.66 14.03 37.98
C ALA A 648 -3.64 14.05 39.17
N GLU A 649 -4.91 14.40 38.95
CA GLU A 649 -5.95 14.40 40.00
C GLU A 649 -6.35 13.00 40.44
N ASP A 650 -5.99 11.97 39.67
CA ASP A 650 -6.34 10.58 39.96
C ASP A 650 -5.30 9.87 40.84
N ILE A 651 -4.15 10.52 41.08
CA ILE A 651 -3.10 10.00 41.95
C ILE A 651 -3.60 9.89 43.40
N GLY A 652 -3.34 8.76 44.03
CA GLY A 652 -3.71 8.51 45.43
C GLY A 652 -5.18 8.14 45.64
N LYS A 653 -6.00 8.09 44.57
CA LYS A 653 -7.33 7.47 44.62
C LYS A 653 -7.17 5.95 44.54
N ASP A 654 -7.75 5.23 45.50
CA ASP A 654 -7.68 3.76 45.53
C ASP A 654 -8.44 3.11 44.36
N LYS A 655 -9.53 3.75 43.89
CA LYS A 655 -10.38 3.29 42.78
C LYS A 655 -10.96 4.49 42.00
N CYS A 656 -10.54 4.70 40.75
CA CYS A 656 -10.95 5.88 39.97
C CYS A 656 -12.15 5.62 39.06
N HIS A 657 -12.27 4.41 38.50
CA HIS A 657 -13.43 3.97 37.72
C HIS A 657 -13.76 2.54 38.15
N GLU A 658 -14.93 2.34 38.77
CA GLU A 658 -15.31 1.08 39.41
C GLU A 658 -16.64 0.56 38.86
N ILE A 659 -16.69 -0.71 38.46
CA ILE A 659 -17.92 -1.46 38.15
C ILE A 659 -18.15 -2.48 39.25
N LYS A 660 -19.38 -2.54 39.76
CA LYS A 660 -19.82 -3.53 40.76
C LYS A 660 -20.89 -4.44 40.19
N TYR A 661 -20.73 -5.73 40.41
CA TYR A 661 -21.72 -6.74 40.05
C TYR A 661 -21.70 -7.89 41.05
N LEU A 662 -22.78 -8.66 41.07
CA LEU A 662 -22.92 -9.84 41.89
C LEU A 662 -22.68 -11.10 41.07
N THR A 663 -22.03 -12.10 41.67
CA THR A 663 -21.92 -13.45 41.13
C THR A 663 -22.01 -14.47 42.27
N SER A 664 -22.20 -15.74 41.94
CA SER A 664 -22.11 -16.84 42.87
C SER A 664 -21.09 -17.86 42.39
N PHE A 665 -20.29 -18.40 43.31
CA PHE A 665 -19.35 -19.48 43.07
C PHE A 665 -19.95 -20.76 43.61
N LYS A 666 -20.10 -21.77 42.75
CA LYS A 666 -20.63 -23.07 43.16
C LYS A 666 -19.48 -24.05 43.34
N ASP A 667 -19.26 -24.48 44.57
CA ASP A 667 -18.43 -25.62 44.91
C ASP A 667 -19.30 -26.87 45.12
N ILE A 668 -18.70 -28.05 45.16
CA ILE A 668 -19.36 -29.36 45.29
C ILE A 668 -20.35 -29.40 46.47
N ASN A 669 -20.08 -28.62 47.52
CA ASN A 669 -20.84 -28.65 48.78
C ASN A 669 -21.50 -27.31 49.18
N SER A 670 -21.30 -26.22 48.44
CA SER A 670 -21.85 -24.90 48.83
C SER A 670 -21.84 -23.87 47.70
N THR A 671 -22.78 -22.93 47.73
CA THR A 671 -22.78 -21.73 46.88
C THR A 671 -22.32 -20.53 47.70
N GLN A 672 -21.28 -19.83 47.24
CA GLN A 672 -20.79 -18.59 47.83
C GLN A 672 -21.23 -17.38 46.99
N TYR A 673 -22.05 -16.50 47.56
CA TYR A 673 -22.44 -15.25 46.92
C TYR A 673 -21.37 -14.18 47.14
N THR A 674 -21.04 -13.43 46.09
CA THR A 674 -19.94 -12.47 46.10
C THR A 674 -20.32 -11.19 45.37
N LEU A 675 -20.03 -10.05 46.01
CA LEU A 675 -19.96 -8.75 45.36
C LEU A 675 -18.55 -8.58 44.78
N VAL A 676 -18.49 -8.43 43.47
CA VAL A 676 -17.25 -8.17 42.74
C VAL A 676 -17.15 -6.68 42.44
N SER A 677 -16.01 -6.10 42.77
CA SER A 677 -15.67 -4.71 42.49
C SER A 677 -14.45 -4.70 41.56
N GLN A 678 -14.67 -4.40 40.29
CA GLN A 678 -13.61 -4.22 39.32
C GLN A 678 -13.31 -2.73 39.17
N TYR A 679 -12.03 -2.35 39.17
CA TYR A 679 -11.65 -0.95 39.08
C TYR A 679 -10.32 -0.74 38.37
N VAL A 680 -10.03 0.52 38.05
CA VAL A 680 -8.67 0.97 37.73
C VAL A 680 -8.20 2.01 38.75
N LYS A 681 -6.89 2.02 39.01
CA LYS A 681 -6.22 3.04 39.81
C LYS A 681 -4.99 3.58 39.06
N VAL A 682 -4.61 4.83 39.34
CA VAL A 682 -3.44 5.42 38.69
C VAL A 682 -2.16 4.99 39.39
N SER A 683 -1.16 4.65 38.57
CA SER A 683 0.24 4.50 38.97
C SER A 683 1.09 5.49 38.20
N VAL A 684 2.30 5.75 38.69
CA VAL A 684 3.27 6.68 38.12
C VAL A 684 4.50 5.90 37.69
N HIS A 685 5.07 6.17 36.51
CA HIS A 685 6.42 5.66 36.19
C HIS A 685 7.44 6.41 37.07
N GLU A 686 8.19 5.67 37.90
CA GLU A 686 9.39 6.20 38.55
C GLU A 686 10.48 6.35 37.47
N GLU A 687 11.04 7.56 37.33
CA GLU A 687 12.12 7.88 36.38
C GLU A 687 13.44 7.14 36.67
#